data_AF-A0A5E4LFE0-F1
#
_entry.id   AF-A0A5E4LFE0-F1
#
_cell.length_a   1.000
_cell.length_b   1.000
_cell.length_c   1.000
_cell.angle_alpha   90.00
_cell.angle_beta   90.00
_cell.angle_gamma   90.00
#
_symmetry.space_group_name_H-M   'P 1'
#
loop_
_entity.id
_entity.type
_entity.pdbx_description
1 polymer ?
#
loop_
_entity_poly.entity_id
_entity_poly.type
_entity_poly.pdbx_seq_one_letter_code
_entity_poly.pdbx_strand_id
1 'polypeptide(L)'
;MDMNEKNITLKVSEALQNDIGRGIVRVDSKVKKELNLATGDFVKLSGKKSTIAIVWQSHPEDEGLDLVRMDGIIRQNTGIGLGDKIKLEKVEVKEAKKLTLAPKEAMRYSPGFDQYVKRKLIGKGMLKGNILPVGVFGTAIPLVVSQVVPQSAVVVTENTEVIVKNEPLKELENIPTVTYDDIGGLQNAIQKIREMVELPLRHPELFERLGIEPPKGVLLYGAPGTGKTLLAKAVANESDASFFYIGGPEVVSKFVGESEEKIRKIFKEAEEGAPSIIFIDEVDAIAPKRGEATGEVEKRMVSQLLTLMDGLKSRGQVIVIAATNRPDSIDEALRRPGRFDREIEIGVPDREGRHEIMQIHTRNMPLDKGVDIKELANVSHGYTGADLSSLTKEAAIKSLRRILPEINLDEEFIPPEILDRIKVTQDDFFSALREIQPSALREFYIEKPNIKWDEVGGLETVKRDIMEAVDLPLKRPEVFENMGIRPIKGILFYGPPGTGKTLLAKAAATESEANFIAIKGSDLLSKWVGESAKQTRELFRKARQAAPCIIFIDEIDSIGMRRAESGYNGPIHDDVLNGILVEMDGLRALKNVVGIAATNRPNLVDPALLRAGRFDKMIEVPVLDRAARLEILKIHVRKMPLEKVDLKGLADATEGFTGADLQNLSREAAMIAIRECAKKVSQLHFEKALKAVIPGVKKEDIESMEKFRGAVQAMYR
;
A
#
# COMPACT_ATOMS: atom_id res chain seq x y z
N MET A 1 -17.48 -52.91 -12.36
CA MET A 1 -18.06 -52.23 -11.18
C MET A 1 -17.49 -50.84 -11.19
N ASP A 2 -18.21 -49.92 -11.82
CA ASP A 2 -17.77 -48.55 -12.08
C ASP A 2 -17.65 -47.78 -10.76
N MET A 3 -16.42 -47.38 -10.42
CA MET A 3 -16.21 -46.34 -9.42
C MET A 3 -16.75 -45.05 -10.03
N ASN A 4 -17.95 -44.63 -9.61
CA ASN A 4 -18.46 -43.30 -9.91
C ASN A 4 -17.38 -42.28 -9.51
N GLU A 5 -16.71 -41.70 -10.50
CA GLU A 5 -15.88 -40.51 -10.34
C GLU A 5 -16.80 -39.40 -9.84
N LYS A 6 -16.84 -39.24 -8.51
CA LYS A 6 -17.54 -38.13 -7.87
C LYS A 6 -16.78 -36.87 -8.22
N ASN A 7 -17.30 -36.10 -9.16
CA ASN A 7 -16.70 -34.86 -9.60
C ASN A 7 -17.46 -33.70 -8.96
N ILE A 8 -16.79 -32.91 -8.13
CA ILE A 8 -17.37 -31.71 -7.53
C ILE A 8 -16.87 -30.49 -8.29
N THR A 9 -17.80 -29.57 -8.54
CA THR A 9 -17.48 -28.31 -9.21
C THR A 9 -17.48 -27.19 -8.18
N LEU A 10 -16.37 -26.46 -8.07
CA LEU A 10 -16.20 -25.40 -7.08
C LEU A 10 -15.80 -24.09 -7.74
N LYS A 11 -16.07 -22.97 -7.07
CA LYS A 11 -15.73 -21.65 -7.59
C LYS A 11 -14.32 -21.25 -7.14
N VAL A 12 -13.50 -20.81 -8.09
CA VAL A 12 -12.09 -20.43 -7.85
C VAL A 12 -12.00 -19.09 -7.14
N SER A 13 -11.19 -19.02 -6.09
CA SER A 13 -10.86 -17.82 -5.33
C SER A 13 -9.35 -17.69 -5.11
N GLU A 14 -8.92 -16.50 -4.71
CA GLU A 14 -7.52 -16.12 -4.53
C GLU A 14 -6.91 -16.78 -3.27
N ALA A 15 -5.69 -17.29 -3.41
CA ALA A 15 -4.92 -17.82 -2.30
C ALA A 15 -4.45 -16.72 -1.35
N LEU A 16 -4.32 -17.05 -0.07
CA LEU A 16 -3.70 -16.15 0.90
C LEU A 16 -2.20 -16.09 0.69
N GLN A 17 -1.59 -14.97 1.08
CA GLN A 17 -0.17 -14.68 0.84
C GLN A 17 0.79 -15.78 1.34
N ASN A 18 0.42 -16.47 2.42
CA ASN A 18 1.22 -17.54 3.03
C ASN A 18 1.15 -18.89 2.30
N ASP A 19 0.13 -19.09 1.46
CA ASP A 19 -0.13 -20.36 0.76
C ASP A 19 0.45 -20.39 -0.66
N ILE A 20 0.75 -19.21 -1.23
CA ILE A 20 1.24 -19.05 -2.61
C ILE A 20 2.59 -19.76 -2.82
N GLY A 21 2.70 -20.53 -3.91
CA GLY A 21 3.94 -21.21 -4.31
C GLY A 21 4.19 -22.54 -3.58
N ARG A 22 3.30 -22.95 -2.68
CA ARG A 22 3.35 -24.26 -2.00
C ARG A 22 2.67 -25.37 -2.79
N GLY A 23 1.90 -25.04 -3.84
CA GLY A 23 1.12 -26.02 -4.59
C GLY A 23 -0.07 -26.56 -3.78
N ILE A 24 -0.60 -25.74 -2.87
CA ILE A 24 -1.67 -26.10 -1.94
C ILE A 24 -2.98 -25.48 -2.43
N VAL A 25 -4.07 -26.23 -2.26
CA VAL A 25 -5.42 -25.80 -2.56
C VAL A 25 -6.27 -26.02 -1.33
N ARG A 26 -6.94 -24.96 -0.87
CA ARG A 26 -7.83 -25.03 0.30
C ARG A 26 -9.24 -25.32 -0.15
N VAL A 27 -9.81 -26.36 0.45
CA VAL A 27 -11.11 -26.92 0.10
C VAL A 27 -11.98 -27.05 1.35
N ASP A 28 -13.26 -26.76 1.20
CA ASP A 28 -14.25 -26.78 2.28
C ASP A 28 -14.43 -28.18 2.90
N SER A 29 -14.76 -28.20 4.20
CA SER A 29 -14.97 -29.39 5.02
C SER A 29 -16.09 -30.29 4.47
N LYS A 30 -17.12 -29.72 3.82
CA LYS A 30 -18.20 -30.48 3.16
C LYS A 30 -17.69 -31.28 1.96
N VAL A 31 -16.98 -30.61 1.07
CA VAL A 31 -16.38 -31.20 -0.14
C VAL A 31 -15.37 -32.28 0.23
N LYS A 32 -14.56 -32.07 1.28
CA LYS A 32 -13.64 -33.10 1.79
C LYS A 32 -14.36 -34.38 2.21
N LYS A 33 -15.50 -34.27 2.89
CA LYS A 33 -16.32 -35.43 3.28
C LYS A 33 -16.96 -36.12 2.07
N GLU A 34 -17.41 -35.36 1.07
CA GLU A 34 -18.04 -35.94 -0.13
C GLU A 34 -17.05 -36.69 -1.03
N LEU A 35 -15.82 -36.19 -1.15
CA LEU A 35 -14.72 -36.78 -1.93
C LEU A 35 -13.82 -37.74 -1.13
N ASN A 36 -14.10 -37.97 0.16
CA ASN A 36 -13.23 -38.72 1.08
C ASN A 36 -11.76 -38.26 1.01
N LEU A 37 -11.53 -36.94 1.11
CA LEU A 37 -10.20 -36.32 1.08
C LEU A 37 -9.68 -36.05 2.49
N ALA A 38 -8.44 -36.46 2.78
CA ALA A 38 -7.69 -36.05 3.95
C ALA A 38 -6.83 -34.81 3.66
N THR A 39 -6.41 -34.09 4.71
CA THR A 39 -5.41 -33.02 4.57
C THR A 39 -4.07 -33.64 4.16
N GLY A 40 -3.50 -33.18 3.05
CA GLY A 40 -2.29 -33.76 2.46
C GLY A 40 -2.54 -34.71 1.28
N ASP A 41 -3.80 -35.06 0.98
CA ASP A 41 -4.14 -35.83 -0.22
C ASP A 41 -3.93 -34.99 -1.50
N PHE A 42 -3.68 -35.67 -2.61
CA PHE A 42 -3.55 -35.04 -3.92
C PHE A 42 -4.87 -35.06 -4.69
N VAL A 43 -5.20 -33.92 -5.30
CA VAL A 43 -6.34 -33.78 -6.20
C VAL A 43 -5.89 -33.33 -7.57
N LYS A 44 -6.57 -33.83 -8.58
CA LYS A 44 -6.48 -33.34 -9.94
C LYS A 44 -7.52 -32.24 -10.14
N LEU A 45 -7.03 -31.11 -10.62
CA LEU A 45 -7.83 -29.95 -10.98
C LEU A 45 -7.95 -29.89 -12.49
N SER A 46 -9.18 -29.95 -12.99
CA SER A 46 -9.48 -29.99 -14.43
C SER A 46 -10.24 -28.74 -14.87
N GLY A 47 -9.59 -27.93 -15.70
CA GLY A 47 -10.12 -26.75 -16.39
C GLY A 47 -9.99 -26.85 -17.92
N LYS A 48 -9.36 -25.84 -18.55
CA LYS A 48 -8.88 -25.92 -19.94
C LYS A 48 -7.70 -26.90 -20.04
N LYS A 49 -6.84 -26.89 -19.02
CA LYS A 49 -5.73 -27.81 -18.79
C LYS A 49 -5.91 -28.48 -17.43
N SER A 50 -5.12 -29.52 -17.17
CA SER A 50 -5.15 -30.24 -15.89
C SER A 50 -3.85 -30.08 -15.12
N THR A 51 -3.97 -29.91 -13.80
CA THR A 51 -2.85 -29.85 -12.87
C THR A 51 -3.14 -30.68 -11.61
N ILE A 52 -2.13 -30.88 -10.78
CA ILE A 52 -2.25 -31.55 -9.49
C ILE A 52 -1.94 -30.55 -8.39
N ALA A 53 -2.69 -30.64 -7.28
CA ALA A 53 -2.42 -29.85 -6.10
C ALA A 53 -2.66 -30.66 -4.82
N ILE A 54 -2.10 -30.18 -3.71
CA ILE A 54 -2.24 -30.77 -2.39
C ILE A 54 -3.45 -30.15 -1.69
N VAL A 55 -4.33 -30.97 -1.14
CA VAL A 55 -5.52 -30.50 -0.43
C VAL A 55 -5.17 -30.07 0.99
N TRP A 56 -5.63 -28.87 1.37
CA TRP A 56 -5.57 -28.36 2.73
C TRP A 56 -6.92 -27.87 3.23
N GLN A 57 -7.03 -27.62 4.53
CA GLN A 57 -8.28 -27.16 5.14
C GLN A 57 -8.56 -25.69 4.81
N SER A 58 -9.82 -25.40 4.47
CA SER A 58 -10.34 -24.04 4.34
C SER A 58 -10.19 -23.26 5.64
N HIS A 59 -10.20 -21.93 5.53
CA HIS A 59 -10.32 -21.08 6.72
C HIS A 59 -11.76 -21.12 7.25
N PRO A 60 -11.96 -20.91 8.57
CA PRO A 60 -13.30 -20.91 9.16
C PRO A 60 -14.26 -19.91 8.50
N GLU A 61 -13.74 -18.81 7.97
CA GLU A 61 -14.51 -17.76 7.29
C GLU A 61 -15.00 -18.17 5.89
N ASP A 62 -14.37 -19.18 5.27
CA ASP A 62 -14.70 -19.64 3.91
C ASP A 62 -15.57 -20.91 3.92
N GLU A 63 -15.95 -21.44 5.09
CA GLU A 63 -16.74 -22.67 5.19
C GLU A 63 -18.18 -22.46 4.68
N GLY A 64 -18.65 -23.37 3.81
CA GLY A 64 -20.00 -23.36 3.27
C GLY A 64 -20.25 -22.49 2.04
N LEU A 65 -19.20 -21.87 1.46
CA LEU A 65 -19.30 -21.01 0.27
C LEU A 65 -19.01 -21.73 -1.06
N ASP A 66 -18.73 -23.03 -1.05
CA ASP A 66 -18.32 -23.84 -2.22
C ASP A 66 -17.14 -23.22 -3.01
N LEU A 67 -16.21 -22.61 -2.25
CA LEU A 67 -15.02 -21.94 -2.77
C LEU A 67 -13.79 -22.84 -2.70
N VAL A 68 -12.90 -22.66 -3.67
CA VAL A 68 -11.56 -23.23 -3.67
C VAL A 68 -10.55 -22.10 -3.81
N ARG A 69 -9.68 -21.95 -2.80
CA ARG A 69 -8.55 -21.03 -2.88
C ARG A 69 -7.35 -21.74 -3.48
N MET A 70 -6.80 -21.17 -4.55
CA MET A 70 -5.64 -21.69 -5.25
C MET A 70 -4.71 -20.56 -5.69
N ASP A 71 -3.42 -20.86 -5.80
CA ASP A 71 -2.41 -19.88 -6.19
C ASP A 71 -2.43 -19.59 -7.70
N GLY A 72 -1.86 -18.45 -8.08
CA GLY A 72 -1.79 -18.00 -9.48
C GLY A 72 -1.09 -18.99 -10.41
N ILE A 73 -0.16 -19.78 -9.88
CA ILE A 73 0.58 -20.80 -10.64
C ILE A 73 -0.36 -21.96 -11.00
N ILE A 74 -1.15 -22.46 -10.06
CA ILE A 74 -2.18 -23.48 -10.30
C ILE A 74 -3.24 -22.95 -11.27
N ARG A 75 -3.63 -21.67 -11.14
CA ARG A 75 -4.56 -21.01 -12.08
C ARG A 75 -4.01 -20.97 -13.51
N GLN A 76 -2.77 -20.52 -13.70
CA GLN A 76 -2.09 -20.54 -15.01
C GLN A 76 -1.97 -21.97 -15.56
N ASN A 77 -1.62 -22.95 -14.71
CA ASN A 77 -1.47 -24.35 -15.13
C ASN A 77 -2.79 -25.00 -15.53
N THR A 78 -3.92 -24.57 -14.97
CA THR A 78 -5.26 -25.04 -15.33
C THR A 78 -5.91 -24.21 -16.45
N GLY A 79 -5.38 -23.01 -16.71
CA GLY A 79 -5.95 -22.06 -17.67
C GLY A 79 -7.29 -21.51 -17.21
N ILE A 80 -7.47 -21.34 -15.89
CA ILE A 80 -8.71 -20.86 -15.26
C ILE A 80 -8.39 -19.58 -14.48
N GLY A 81 -9.15 -18.51 -14.70
CA GLY A 81 -9.05 -17.28 -13.90
C GLY A 81 -9.97 -17.29 -12.67
N LEU A 82 -9.91 -16.25 -11.85
CA LEU A 82 -10.71 -16.12 -10.62
C LEU A 82 -12.22 -16.15 -10.90
N GLY A 83 -13.02 -16.75 -10.01
CA GLY A 83 -14.48 -16.81 -10.14
C GLY A 83 -15.05 -17.87 -11.09
N ASP A 84 -14.21 -18.53 -11.88
CA ASP A 84 -14.63 -19.65 -12.73
C ASP A 84 -14.90 -20.92 -11.91
N LYS A 85 -15.53 -21.90 -12.56
CA LYS A 85 -15.81 -23.21 -11.99
C LYS A 85 -14.72 -24.21 -12.36
N ILE A 86 -14.19 -24.91 -11.37
CA ILE A 86 -13.18 -25.96 -11.55
C ILE A 86 -13.71 -27.32 -11.09
N LYS A 87 -13.33 -28.38 -11.80
CA LYS A 87 -13.63 -29.76 -11.40
C LYS A 87 -12.51 -30.33 -10.54
N LEU A 88 -12.86 -30.86 -9.36
CA LEU A 88 -11.97 -31.58 -8.47
C LEU A 88 -12.21 -33.09 -8.54
N GLU A 89 -11.12 -33.84 -8.69
CA GLU A 89 -11.10 -35.30 -8.69
C GLU A 89 -9.99 -35.80 -7.76
N LYS A 90 -10.28 -36.80 -6.92
CA LYS A 90 -9.25 -37.47 -6.10
C LYS A 90 -8.38 -38.32 -7.02
N VAL A 91 -7.05 -38.17 -6.94
CA VAL A 91 -6.12 -38.95 -7.76
C VAL A 91 -5.02 -39.55 -6.91
N GLU A 92 -4.78 -40.84 -7.12
CA GLU A 92 -3.58 -41.50 -6.60
C GLU A 92 -2.37 -41.12 -7.44
N VAL A 93 -1.42 -40.46 -6.80
CA VAL A 93 -0.16 -40.02 -7.40
C VAL A 93 0.91 -41.08 -7.18
N LYS A 94 1.71 -41.33 -8.22
CA LYS A 94 2.84 -42.27 -8.17
C LYS A 94 4.15 -41.53 -7.86
N GLU A 95 5.16 -42.22 -7.35
CA GLU A 95 6.47 -41.62 -7.16
C GLU A 95 7.15 -41.35 -8.51
N ALA A 96 7.69 -40.15 -8.68
CA ALA A 96 8.45 -39.78 -9.87
C ALA A 96 9.81 -40.49 -9.88
N LYS A 97 10.10 -41.24 -10.95
CA LYS A 97 11.45 -41.80 -11.18
C LYS A 97 12.36 -40.77 -11.84
N LYS A 98 11.85 -40.10 -12.86
CA LYS A 98 12.59 -39.10 -13.64
C LYS A 98 11.69 -37.92 -14.01
N LEU A 99 12.20 -36.71 -13.79
CA LEU A 99 11.56 -35.44 -14.11
C LEU A 99 12.51 -34.60 -14.97
N THR A 100 12.05 -34.19 -16.16
CA THR A 100 12.82 -33.32 -17.04
C THR A 100 12.14 -31.96 -17.15
N LEU A 101 12.90 -30.92 -16.84
CA LEU A 101 12.47 -29.52 -16.84
C LEU A 101 13.19 -28.77 -17.95
N ALA A 102 12.52 -27.81 -18.57
CA ALA A 102 13.12 -26.92 -19.56
C ALA A 102 12.70 -25.47 -19.25
N PRO A 103 13.61 -24.49 -19.35
CA PRO A 103 13.26 -23.10 -19.14
C PRO A 103 12.42 -22.54 -20.28
N LYS A 104 11.74 -21.43 -19.99
CA LYS A 104 11.06 -20.63 -21.02
C LYS A 104 12.05 -19.84 -21.90
N GLU A 105 13.20 -19.46 -21.34
CA GLU A 105 14.26 -18.70 -21.99
C GLU A 105 15.60 -19.44 -21.89
N ALA A 106 16.48 -19.29 -22.86
CA ALA A 106 17.78 -19.95 -22.83
C ALA A 106 18.60 -19.45 -21.63
N MET A 107 18.96 -20.35 -20.71
CA MET A 107 19.78 -20.06 -19.54
C MET A 107 20.87 -21.12 -19.36
N ARG A 108 22.02 -20.70 -18.84
CA ARG A 108 23.08 -21.59 -18.39
C ARG A 108 23.01 -21.71 -16.88
N TYR A 109 22.98 -22.94 -16.38
CA TYR A 109 22.91 -23.24 -14.95
C TYR A 109 24.27 -23.66 -14.40
N SER A 110 24.49 -23.43 -13.10
CA SER A 110 25.64 -23.99 -12.40
C SER A 110 25.48 -25.51 -12.19
N PRO A 111 26.59 -26.29 -12.16
CA PRO A 111 26.58 -27.68 -11.72
C PRO A 111 25.93 -27.79 -10.34
N GLY A 112 24.91 -28.64 -10.21
CA GLY A 112 24.14 -28.80 -8.98
C GLY A 112 22.84 -27.98 -8.88
N PHE A 113 22.52 -27.15 -9.89
CA PHE A 113 21.21 -26.49 -9.97
C PHE A 113 20.05 -27.51 -9.96
N ASP A 114 20.25 -28.67 -10.58
CA ASP A 114 19.27 -29.77 -10.55
C ASP A 114 18.93 -30.23 -9.13
N GLN A 115 19.94 -30.28 -8.24
CA GLN A 115 19.76 -30.65 -6.84
C GLN A 115 19.04 -29.54 -6.06
N TYR A 116 19.35 -28.27 -6.35
CA TYR A 116 18.64 -27.12 -5.77
C TYR A 116 17.14 -27.15 -6.14
N VAL A 117 16.86 -27.32 -7.44
CA VAL A 117 15.49 -27.44 -7.95
C VAL A 117 14.79 -28.64 -7.30
N LYS A 118 15.47 -29.80 -7.23
CA LYS A 118 14.93 -30.97 -6.55
C LYS A 118 14.51 -30.67 -5.11
N ARG A 119 15.37 -30.05 -4.29
CA ARG A 119 15.04 -29.68 -2.89
C ARG A 119 13.77 -28.83 -2.78
N LYS A 120 13.55 -27.91 -3.74
CA LYS A 120 12.36 -27.04 -3.79
C LYS A 120 11.09 -27.73 -4.30
N LEU A 121 11.24 -28.83 -5.05
CA LEU A 121 10.12 -29.57 -5.65
C LEU A 121 9.67 -30.77 -4.82
N ILE A 122 10.43 -31.22 -3.81
CA ILE A 122 10.06 -32.33 -2.94
C ILE A 122 8.66 -32.13 -2.35
N GLY A 123 7.83 -33.17 -2.44
CA GLY A 123 6.46 -33.19 -1.94
C GLY A 123 5.41 -32.55 -2.86
N LYS A 124 5.81 -31.95 -3.99
CA LYS A 124 4.88 -31.35 -4.95
C LYS A 124 4.43 -32.35 -6.02
N GLY A 125 3.16 -32.27 -6.39
CA GLY A 125 2.55 -33.04 -7.48
C GLY A 125 2.79 -32.37 -8.84
N MET A 126 3.09 -33.17 -9.87
CA MET A 126 3.46 -32.68 -11.21
C MET A 126 2.75 -33.43 -12.33
N LEU A 127 2.40 -32.69 -13.39
CA LEU A 127 2.02 -33.22 -14.70
C LEU A 127 2.89 -32.65 -15.81
N LYS A 128 2.92 -33.36 -16.94
CA LYS A 128 3.58 -32.89 -18.16
C LYS A 128 2.95 -31.56 -18.61
N GLY A 129 3.79 -30.57 -18.90
CA GLY A 129 3.37 -29.24 -19.36
C GLY A 129 3.06 -28.24 -18.24
N ASN A 130 3.17 -28.61 -16.96
CA ASN A 130 3.04 -27.64 -15.87
C ASN A 130 4.23 -26.69 -15.83
N ILE A 131 3.94 -25.42 -15.51
CA ILE A 131 4.88 -24.33 -15.28
C ILE A 131 5.15 -24.26 -13.78
N LEU A 132 6.43 -24.14 -13.44
CA LEU A 132 6.96 -24.13 -12.09
C LEU A 132 7.95 -22.97 -11.95
N PRO A 133 7.56 -21.87 -11.28
CA PRO A 133 8.53 -20.86 -10.90
C PRO A 133 9.40 -21.39 -9.77
N VAL A 134 10.70 -21.52 -10.03
CA VAL A 134 11.70 -21.81 -9.00
C VAL A 134 12.35 -20.50 -8.58
N GLY A 135 12.17 -20.13 -7.30
CA GLY A 135 12.82 -18.96 -6.71
C GLY A 135 14.31 -19.19 -6.54
N VAL A 136 15.14 -18.30 -7.09
CA VAL A 136 16.60 -18.28 -7.00
C VAL A 136 17.03 -16.84 -6.70
N PHE A 137 17.70 -16.59 -5.56
CA PHE A 137 18.21 -15.26 -5.18
C PHE A 137 17.23 -14.09 -5.34
N GLY A 138 15.96 -14.27 -4.95
CA GLY A 138 14.95 -13.21 -5.04
C GLY A 138 14.24 -13.10 -6.39
N THR A 139 14.69 -13.80 -7.44
CA THR A 139 13.98 -13.88 -8.73
C THR A 139 13.34 -15.26 -8.91
N ALA A 140 12.23 -15.35 -9.65
CA ALA A 140 11.57 -16.61 -9.96
C ALA A 140 11.85 -17.00 -11.41
N ILE A 141 12.45 -18.16 -11.64
CA ILE A 141 12.73 -18.70 -12.97
C ILE A 141 11.60 -19.68 -13.33
N PRO A 142 10.78 -19.39 -14.35
CA PRO A 142 9.74 -20.31 -14.79
C PRO A 142 10.34 -21.49 -15.57
N LEU A 143 10.19 -22.69 -15.02
CA LEU A 143 10.56 -23.97 -15.65
C LEU A 143 9.30 -24.73 -16.06
N VAL A 144 9.32 -25.36 -17.23
CA VAL A 144 8.21 -26.17 -17.74
C VAL A 144 8.58 -27.65 -17.66
N VAL A 145 7.65 -28.47 -17.20
CA VAL A 145 7.81 -29.93 -17.16
C VAL A 145 7.72 -30.50 -18.58
N SER A 146 8.86 -30.85 -19.18
CA SER A 146 8.89 -31.42 -20.53
C SER A 146 8.50 -32.90 -20.53
N GLN A 147 8.97 -33.65 -19.54
CA GLN A 147 8.79 -35.10 -19.46
C GLN A 147 8.72 -35.57 -18.01
N VAL A 148 7.82 -36.53 -17.77
CA VAL A 148 7.61 -37.20 -16.49
C VAL A 148 7.61 -38.71 -16.70
N VAL A 149 8.30 -39.45 -15.83
CA VAL A 149 8.31 -40.91 -15.80
C VAL A 149 7.89 -41.40 -14.41
N PRO A 150 6.79 -42.17 -14.28
CA PRO A 150 5.83 -42.62 -15.31
C PRO A 150 4.99 -41.48 -15.91
N GLN A 151 4.41 -41.68 -17.11
CA GLN A 151 3.48 -40.72 -17.74
C GLN A 151 2.11 -40.69 -17.04
N SER A 152 2.10 -40.30 -15.77
CA SER A 152 0.90 -40.12 -14.96
C SER A 152 1.10 -38.96 -14.00
N ALA A 153 0.12 -38.73 -13.14
CA ALA A 153 0.24 -37.88 -11.97
C ALA A 153 1.38 -38.38 -11.07
N VAL A 154 2.41 -37.55 -10.82
CA VAL A 154 3.55 -37.94 -9.98
C VAL A 154 3.82 -36.97 -8.84
N VAL A 155 4.42 -37.48 -7.75
CA VAL A 155 5.02 -36.66 -6.69
C VAL A 155 6.54 -36.74 -6.78
N VAL A 156 7.21 -35.60 -6.60
CA VAL A 156 8.66 -35.54 -6.49
C VAL A 156 9.08 -35.97 -5.08
N THR A 157 9.91 -37.02 -4.98
CA THR A 157 10.47 -37.53 -3.72
C THR A 157 11.99 -37.37 -3.71
N GLU A 158 12.64 -37.73 -2.60
CA GLU A 158 14.10 -37.73 -2.51
C GLU A 158 14.77 -38.71 -3.50
N ASN A 159 14.03 -39.70 -4.00
CA ASN A 159 14.53 -40.70 -4.94
C ASN A 159 14.38 -40.29 -6.42
N THR A 160 13.74 -39.15 -6.71
CA THR A 160 13.51 -38.69 -8.08
C THR A 160 14.79 -38.12 -8.72
N GLU A 161 15.10 -38.52 -9.95
CA GLU A 161 16.14 -37.89 -10.77
C GLU A 161 15.56 -36.67 -11.50
N VAL A 162 16.06 -35.46 -11.19
CA VAL A 162 15.65 -34.20 -11.82
C VAL A 162 16.73 -33.77 -12.79
N ILE A 163 16.36 -33.46 -14.04
CA ILE A 163 17.27 -32.96 -15.07
C ILE A 163 16.71 -31.66 -15.63
N VAL A 164 17.47 -30.58 -15.54
CA VAL A 164 17.13 -29.29 -16.15
C VAL A 164 17.87 -29.15 -17.49
N LYS A 165 17.14 -28.92 -18.57
CA LYS A 165 17.72 -28.62 -19.90
C LYS A 165 18.08 -27.14 -20.00
N ASN A 166 19.07 -26.80 -20.83
CA ASN A 166 19.47 -25.41 -21.06
C ASN A 166 18.68 -24.73 -22.20
N GLU A 167 18.06 -25.52 -23.09
CA GLU A 167 17.35 -25.02 -24.26
C GLU A 167 15.86 -24.81 -23.98
N PRO A 168 15.28 -23.69 -24.45
CA PRO A 168 13.87 -23.42 -24.28
C PRO A 168 12.99 -24.25 -25.23
N LEU A 169 11.75 -24.51 -24.80
CA LEU A 169 10.71 -25.08 -25.67
C LEU A 169 10.20 -23.98 -26.62
N LYS A 170 10.34 -24.19 -27.93
CA LYS A 170 10.01 -23.23 -29.01
C LYS A 170 8.53 -22.81 -29.12
N GLU A 171 7.64 -23.25 -28.23
CA GLU A 171 6.18 -23.13 -28.39
C GLU A 171 5.50 -22.19 -27.36
N LEU A 172 6.24 -21.47 -26.50
CA LEU A 172 5.66 -20.66 -25.42
C LEU A 172 6.16 -19.21 -25.43
N GLU A 173 5.89 -18.46 -26.50
CA GLU A 173 6.11 -17.00 -26.53
C GLU A 173 4.99 -16.23 -25.80
N ASN A 174 5.41 -15.25 -24.99
CA ASN A 174 4.63 -14.08 -24.52
C ASN A 174 3.37 -14.25 -23.65
N ILE A 175 3.32 -15.23 -22.73
CA ILE A 175 2.42 -15.09 -21.56
C ILE A 175 3.15 -14.31 -20.45
N PRO A 176 2.68 -13.11 -20.05
CA PRO A 176 3.21 -12.39 -18.89
C PRO A 176 3.03 -13.24 -17.62
N THR A 177 4.09 -13.40 -16.84
CA THR A 177 4.13 -14.31 -15.67
C THR A 177 3.52 -13.73 -14.41
N VAL A 178 3.11 -12.47 -14.42
CA VAL A 178 2.66 -11.74 -13.23
C VAL A 178 1.19 -12.01 -12.99
N THR A 179 0.85 -12.38 -11.76
CA THR A 179 -0.54 -12.62 -11.30
C THR A 179 -0.95 -11.58 -10.26
N TYR A 180 -2.23 -11.50 -9.91
CA TYR A 180 -2.67 -10.63 -8.79
C TYR A 180 -1.95 -10.96 -7.48
N ASP A 181 -1.60 -12.23 -7.27
CA ASP A 181 -0.82 -12.78 -6.15
C ASP A 181 0.60 -12.19 -6.01
N ASP A 182 1.09 -11.51 -7.06
CA ASP A 182 2.39 -10.84 -7.10
C ASP A 182 2.27 -9.30 -6.92
N ILE A 183 1.07 -8.81 -6.65
CA ILE A 183 0.78 -7.39 -6.39
C ILE A 183 0.29 -7.22 -4.95
N GLY A 184 1.04 -6.49 -4.13
CA GLY A 184 0.68 -6.19 -2.74
C GLY A 184 0.12 -4.77 -2.57
N GLY A 185 -0.77 -4.59 -1.60
CA GLY A 185 -1.24 -3.28 -1.13
C GLY A 185 -2.24 -2.54 -2.01
N LEU A 186 -2.68 -3.13 -3.12
CA LEU A 186 -3.57 -2.48 -4.10
C LEU A 186 -4.96 -3.12 -4.19
N GLN A 187 -5.46 -3.75 -3.11
CA GLN A 187 -6.72 -4.51 -3.15
C GLN A 187 -7.91 -3.69 -3.70
N ASN A 188 -8.07 -2.44 -3.28
CA ASN A 188 -9.14 -1.56 -3.77
C ASN A 188 -9.03 -1.25 -5.27
N ALA A 189 -7.80 -1.03 -5.76
CA ALA A 189 -7.55 -0.75 -7.18
C ALA A 189 -7.75 -2.01 -8.02
N ILE A 190 -7.29 -3.16 -7.52
CA ILE A 190 -7.49 -4.48 -8.14
C ILE A 190 -8.99 -4.76 -8.28
N GLN A 191 -9.79 -4.57 -7.22
CA GLN A 191 -11.23 -4.80 -7.29
C GLN A 191 -11.91 -3.94 -8.36
N LYS A 192 -11.60 -2.64 -8.40
CA LYS A 192 -12.16 -1.73 -9.42
C LYS A 192 -11.77 -2.15 -10.84
N ILE A 193 -10.52 -2.56 -11.06
CA ILE A 193 -10.08 -3.01 -12.38
C ILE A 193 -10.72 -4.35 -12.76
N ARG A 194 -10.88 -5.29 -11.82
CA ARG A 194 -11.60 -6.55 -12.06
C ARG A 194 -13.03 -6.28 -12.53
N GLU A 195 -13.72 -5.35 -11.87
CA GLU A 195 -15.10 -4.98 -12.26
C GLU A 195 -15.17 -4.30 -13.65
N MET A 196 -14.17 -3.50 -14.01
CA MET A 196 -14.17 -2.71 -15.24
C MET A 196 -13.58 -3.43 -16.45
N VAL A 197 -12.65 -4.38 -16.25
CA VAL A 197 -11.88 -5.02 -17.32
C VAL A 197 -12.20 -6.51 -17.40
N GLU A 198 -12.16 -7.22 -16.28
CA GLU A 198 -12.33 -8.68 -16.27
C GLU A 198 -13.79 -9.08 -16.53
N LEU A 199 -14.76 -8.39 -15.89
CA LEU A 199 -16.19 -8.69 -16.08
C LEU A 199 -16.65 -8.55 -17.55
N PRO A 200 -16.35 -7.45 -18.28
CA PRO A 200 -16.71 -7.35 -19.69
C PRO A 200 -16.09 -8.42 -20.59
N LEU A 201 -14.84 -8.82 -20.31
CA LEU A 201 -14.12 -9.78 -21.15
C LEU A 201 -14.61 -11.22 -20.92
N ARG A 202 -14.91 -11.59 -19.68
CA ARG A 202 -15.29 -12.96 -19.31
C ARG A 202 -16.79 -13.22 -19.36
N HIS A 203 -17.60 -12.21 -19.06
CA HIS A 203 -19.06 -12.32 -19.05
C HIS A 203 -19.76 -11.20 -19.85
N PRO A 204 -19.55 -11.12 -21.18
CA PRO A 204 -20.22 -10.13 -22.02
C PRO A 204 -21.76 -10.17 -21.91
N GLU A 205 -22.33 -11.35 -21.69
CA GLU A 205 -23.78 -11.57 -21.57
C GLU A 205 -24.45 -10.72 -20.49
N LEU A 206 -23.72 -10.39 -19.41
CA LEU A 206 -24.24 -9.55 -18.33
C LEU A 206 -24.49 -8.12 -18.80
N PHE A 207 -23.55 -7.57 -19.59
CA PHE A 207 -23.64 -6.22 -20.13
C PHE A 207 -24.72 -6.13 -21.22
N GLU A 208 -24.81 -7.17 -22.07
CA GLU A 208 -25.86 -7.25 -23.11
C GLU A 208 -27.26 -7.29 -22.50
N ARG A 209 -27.48 -8.08 -21.44
CA ARG A 209 -28.79 -8.14 -20.76
C ARG A 209 -29.15 -6.84 -20.04
N LEU A 210 -28.15 -6.17 -19.47
CA LEU A 210 -28.34 -4.89 -18.79
C LEU A 210 -28.47 -3.71 -19.76
N GLY A 211 -28.12 -3.89 -21.03
CA GLY A 211 -28.15 -2.84 -22.05
C GLY A 211 -27.13 -1.72 -21.80
N ILE A 212 -26.05 -2.01 -21.07
CA ILE A 212 -24.99 -1.06 -20.74
C ILE A 212 -23.78 -1.32 -21.62
N GLU A 213 -23.14 -0.26 -22.12
CA GLU A 213 -21.87 -0.41 -22.82
C GLU A 213 -20.72 -0.65 -21.81
N PRO A 214 -19.80 -1.58 -22.09
CA PRO A 214 -18.61 -1.75 -21.27
C PRO A 214 -17.71 -0.51 -21.38
N PRO A 215 -16.92 -0.20 -20.34
CA PRO A 215 -16.01 0.93 -20.39
C PRO A 215 -14.93 0.72 -21.46
N LYS A 216 -14.67 1.74 -22.28
CA LYS A 216 -13.69 1.63 -23.38
C LYS A 216 -12.26 1.86 -22.90
N GLY A 217 -12.10 2.67 -21.86
CA GLY A 217 -10.79 2.98 -21.32
C GLY A 217 -10.74 3.28 -19.83
N VAL A 218 -9.63 2.92 -19.23
CA VAL A 218 -9.31 3.13 -17.81
C VAL A 218 -8.00 3.92 -17.70
N LEU A 219 -8.03 5.04 -16.97
CA LEU A 219 -6.85 5.85 -16.67
C LEU A 219 -6.34 5.56 -15.26
N LEU A 220 -5.16 4.98 -15.15
CA LEU A 220 -4.43 4.74 -13.91
C LEU A 220 -3.52 5.94 -13.61
N TYR A 221 -3.68 6.57 -12.45
CA TYR A 221 -2.82 7.69 -12.04
C TYR A 221 -2.30 7.55 -10.61
N GLY A 222 -1.25 8.30 -10.24
CA GLY A 222 -0.64 8.23 -8.91
C GLY A 222 0.87 8.42 -8.90
N ALA A 223 1.52 8.19 -7.76
CA ALA A 223 2.97 8.34 -7.64
C ALA A 223 3.74 7.34 -8.52
N PRO A 224 4.95 7.68 -9.00
CA PRO A 224 5.81 6.75 -9.71
C PRO A 224 6.23 5.59 -8.79
N GLY A 225 6.49 4.41 -9.37
CA GLY A 225 6.97 3.25 -8.60
C GLY A 225 5.90 2.52 -7.78
N THR A 226 4.62 2.84 -7.96
CA THR A 226 3.48 2.17 -7.30
C THR A 226 3.01 0.89 -8.00
N GLY A 227 3.59 0.54 -9.16
CA GLY A 227 3.32 -0.73 -9.84
C GLY A 227 2.18 -0.69 -10.86
N LYS A 228 1.85 0.47 -11.45
CA LYS A 228 0.78 0.61 -12.45
C LYS A 228 0.96 -0.31 -13.67
N THR A 229 2.17 -0.38 -14.19
CA THR A 229 2.55 -1.28 -15.31
C THR A 229 2.44 -2.75 -14.91
N LEU A 230 2.76 -3.11 -13.65
CA LEU A 230 2.61 -4.48 -13.14
C LEU A 230 1.12 -4.85 -13.01
N LEU A 231 0.29 -3.92 -12.55
CA LEU A 231 -1.16 -4.10 -12.43
C LEU A 231 -1.81 -4.39 -13.79
N ALA A 232 -1.49 -3.60 -14.82
CA ALA A 232 -2.02 -3.85 -16.15
C ALA A 232 -1.58 -5.21 -16.74
N LYS A 233 -0.32 -5.61 -16.51
CA LYS A 233 0.19 -6.93 -16.93
C LYS A 233 -0.52 -8.08 -16.21
N ALA A 234 -0.78 -7.94 -14.91
CA ALA A 234 -1.50 -8.96 -14.14
C ALA A 234 -2.96 -9.10 -14.62
N VAL A 235 -3.64 -7.99 -14.89
CA VAL A 235 -5.03 -7.99 -15.38
C VAL A 235 -5.15 -8.69 -16.72
N ALA A 236 -4.20 -8.47 -17.63
CA ALA A 236 -4.19 -9.14 -18.93
C ALA A 236 -3.96 -10.65 -18.82
N ASN A 237 -3.03 -11.07 -17.96
CA ASN A 237 -2.78 -12.49 -17.70
C ASN A 237 -3.98 -13.18 -17.04
N GLU A 238 -4.65 -12.53 -16.07
CA GLU A 238 -5.81 -13.14 -15.39
C GLU A 238 -7.07 -13.21 -16.29
N SER A 239 -7.19 -12.26 -17.23
CA SER A 239 -8.32 -12.19 -18.17
C SER A 239 -8.11 -13.05 -19.44
N ASP A 240 -6.98 -13.75 -19.57
CA ASP A 240 -6.59 -14.54 -20.75
C ASP A 240 -6.67 -13.72 -22.06
N ALA A 241 -6.30 -12.43 -21.98
CA ALA A 241 -6.41 -11.47 -23.08
C ALA A 241 -5.02 -11.11 -23.65
N SER A 242 -4.96 -10.88 -24.97
CA SER A 242 -3.74 -10.45 -25.65
C SER A 242 -3.25 -9.09 -25.12
N PHE A 243 -1.99 -9.00 -24.69
CA PHE A 243 -1.44 -7.77 -24.10
C PHE A 243 -0.56 -6.99 -25.11
N PHE A 244 -0.98 -5.76 -25.45
CA PHE A 244 -0.22 -4.86 -26.31
C PHE A 244 0.33 -3.70 -25.50
N TYR A 245 1.66 -3.54 -25.47
CA TYR A 245 2.35 -2.50 -24.70
C TYR A 245 2.78 -1.33 -25.59
N ILE A 246 2.47 -0.11 -25.15
CA ILE A 246 2.87 1.15 -25.80
C ILE A 246 3.56 2.02 -24.75
N GLY A 247 4.87 2.22 -24.87
CA GLY A 247 5.60 3.19 -24.04
C GLY A 247 5.49 4.60 -24.62
N GLY A 248 5.02 5.59 -23.85
CA GLY A 248 4.87 6.98 -24.28
C GLY A 248 6.08 7.53 -25.05
N PRO A 249 7.28 7.53 -24.45
CA PRO A 249 8.51 7.99 -25.10
C PRO A 249 8.92 7.19 -26.33
N GLU A 250 8.59 5.89 -26.39
CA GLU A 250 8.96 5.01 -27.52
C GLU A 250 8.15 5.27 -28.80
N VAL A 251 7.03 5.98 -28.67
CA VAL A 251 6.17 6.35 -29.80
C VAL A 251 6.56 7.72 -30.34
N VAL A 252 7.13 8.61 -29.53
CA VAL A 252 7.55 9.95 -29.95
C VAL A 252 8.83 9.84 -30.78
N SER A 253 8.70 9.79 -32.11
CA SER A 253 9.83 9.77 -33.03
C SER A 253 10.06 11.16 -33.65
N LYS A 254 11.28 11.40 -34.15
CA LYS A 254 11.62 12.65 -34.85
C LYS A 254 11.04 12.71 -36.28
N PHE A 255 10.53 11.58 -36.80
CA PHE A 255 10.06 11.46 -38.17
C PHE A 255 8.55 11.66 -38.22
N VAL A 256 8.10 12.55 -39.11
CA VAL A 256 6.69 12.92 -39.25
C VAL A 256 5.89 11.72 -39.77
N GLY A 257 4.84 11.32 -39.04
CA GLY A 257 3.87 10.29 -39.46
C GLY A 257 4.17 8.86 -39.01
N GLU A 258 5.42 8.54 -38.68
CA GLU A 258 5.82 7.19 -38.22
C GLU A 258 5.16 6.84 -36.87
N SER A 259 5.13 7.79 -35.95
CA SER A 259 4.44 7.67 -34.64
C SER A 259 2.96 7.36 -34.79
N GLU A 260 2.28 7.99 -35.75
CA GLU A 260 0.83 7.82 -35.97
C GLU A 260 0.52 6.45 -36.59
N GLU A 261 1.34 6.03 -37.56
CA GLU A 261 1.20 4.72 -38.19
C GLU A 261 1.45 3.59 -37.19
N LYS A 262 2.45 3.76 -36.30
CA LYS A 262 2.75 2.80 -35.22
C LYS A 262 1.55 2.62 -34.28
N ILE A 263 0.94 3.72 -33.80
CA ILE A 263 -0.27 3.63 -32.95
C ILE A 263 -1.41 2.95 -33.72
N ARG A 264 -1.65 3.35 -34.97
CA ARG A 264 -2.73 2.77 -35.80
C ARG A 264 -2.54 1.26 -36.02
N LYS A 265 -1.31 0.83 -36.28
CA LYS A 265 -0.97 -0.59 -36.49
C LYS A 265 -1.24 -1.41 -35.23
N ILE A 266 -0.82 -0.93 -34.05
CA ILE A 266 -1.04 -1.63 -32.78
C ILE A 266 -2.53 -1.74 -32.47
N PHE A 267 -3.32 -0.68 -32.67
CA PHE A 267 -4.78 -0.74 -32.48
C PHE A 267 -5.44 -1.75 -33.42
N LYS A 268 -5.00 -1.82 -34.68
CA LYS A 268 -5.53 -2.79 -35.63
C LYS A 268 -5.17 -4.24 -35.26
N GLU A 269 -3.92 -4.49 -34.88
CA GLU A 269 -3.47 -5.80 -34.39
C GLU A 269 -4.23 -6.23 -33.12
N ALA A 270 -4.52 -5.27 -32.24
CA ALA A 270 -5.32 -5.52 -31.05
C ALA A 270 -6.79 -5.85 -31.36
N GLU A 271 -7.40 -5.19 -32.36
CA GLU A 271 -8.74 -5.53 -32.83
C GLU A 271 -8.81 -6.92 -33.47
N GLU A 272 -7.78 -7.30 -34.25
CA GLU A 272 -7.67 -8.63 -34.86
C GLU A 272 -7.42 -9.74 -33.83
N GLY A 273 -6.68 -9.42 -32.75
CA GLY A 273 -6.33 -10.33 -31.66
C GLY A 273 -7.27 -10.31 -30.45
N ALA A 274 -8.52 -9.84 -30.60
CA ALA A 274 -9.50 -9.73 -29.52
C ALA A 274 -9.89 -11.12 -28.95
N PRO A 275 -10.07 -11.27 -27.61
CA PRO A 275 -10.01 -10.24 -26.56
C PRO A 275 -8.60 -9.72 -26.29
N SER A 276 -8.45 -8.40 -26.19
CA SER A 276 -7.13 -7.75 -26.05
C SER A 276 -7.15 -6.52 -25.14
N ILE A 277 -6.00 -6.23 -24.55
CA ILE A 277 -5.75 -5.08 -23.69
C ILE A 277 -4.61 -4.27 -24.29
N ILE A 278 -4.87 -3.00 -24.59
CA ILE A 278 -3.86 -2.03 -25.01
C ILE A 278 -3.43 -1.24 -23.78
N PHE A 279 -2.17 -1.37 -23.37
CA PHE A 279 -1.60 -0.61 -22.27
C PHE A 279 -0.71 0.52 -22.79
N ILE A 280 -1.05 1.75 -22.43
CA ILE A 280 -0.29 2.96 -22.76
C ILE A 280 0.37 3.49 -21.48
N ASP A 281 1.68 3.34 -21.36
CA ASP A 281 2.44 3.92 -20.24
C ASP A 281 2.86 5.36 -20.56
N GLU A 282 2.94 6.20 -19.53
CA GLU A 282 3.27 7.63 -19.66
C GLU A 282 2.44 8.33 -20.75
N VAL A 283 1.11 8.17 -20.69
CA VAL A 283 0.19 8.74 -21.70
C VAL A 283 0.29 10.27 -21.78
N ASP A 284 0.78 10.94 -20.73
CA ASP A 284 1.08 12.37 -20.71
C ASP A 284 2.17 12.78 -21.71
N ALA A 285 3.06 11.87 -22.11
CA ALA A 285 4.03 12.11 -23.18
C ALA A 285 3.40 12.09 -24.58
N ILE A 286 2.34 11.28 -24.78
CA ILE A 286 1.62 11.17 -26.06
C ILE A 286 0.52 12.23 -26.16
N ALA A 287 -0.13 12.54 -25.04
CA ALA A 287 -1.30 13.39 -24.99
C ALA A 287 -1.23 14.51 -23.94
N PRO A 288 -0.24 15.42 -24.05
CA PRO A 288 -0.17 16.60 -23.20
C PRO A 288 -1.33 17.57 -23.50
N LYS A 289 -1.63 18.47 -22.55
CA LYS A 289 -2.57 19.57 -22.76
C LYS A 289 -2.17 20.41 -23.96
N ARG A 290 -3.13 20.76 -24.83
CA ARG A 290 -2.92 21.55 -26.06
C ARG A 290 -2.18 22.89 -25.85
N GLY A 291 -2.30 23.49 -24.66
CA GLY A 291 -1.62 24.74 -24.29
C GLY A 291 -0.16 24.56 -23.84
N GLU A 292 0.20 23.37 -23.37
CA GLU A 292 1.57 23.02 -22.93
C GLU A 292 2.35 22.25 -24.01
N ALA A 293 1.66 21.69 -25.01
CA ALA A 293 2.27 21.00 -26.15
C ALA A 293 3.13 21.97 -26.98
N THR A 294 4.43 21.68 -27.05
CA THR A 294 5.41 22.53 -27.74
C THR A 294 5.52 22.18 -29.23
N GLY A 295 5.14 20.96 -29.63
CA GLY A 295 5.24 20.47 -31.01
C GLY A 295 3.89 20.26 -31.73
N GLU A 296 3.86 20.46 -33.06
CA GLU A 296 2.71 20.05 -33.89
C GLU A 296 2.50 18.54 -33.91
N VAL A 297 3.59 17.76 -33.81
CA VAL A 297 3.55 16.28 -33.81
C VAL A 297 2.74 15.77 -32.61
N GLU A 298 2.97 16.32 -31.42
CA GLU A 298 2.24 15.98 -30.19
C GLU A 298 0.73 16.23 -30.34
N LYS A 299 0.34 17.38 -30.91
CA LYS A 299 -1.08 17.73 -31.15
C LYS A 299 -1.76 16.78 -32.14
N ARG A 300 -1.03 16.30 -33.15
CA ARG A 300 -1.54 15.31 -34.10
C ARG A 300 -1.67 13.93 -33.47
N MET A 301 -0.69 13.51 -32.67
CA MET A 301 -0.76 12.26 -31.90
C MET A 301 -1.97 12.22 -30.96
N VAL A 302 -2.25 13.31 -30.24
CA VAL A 302 -3.47 13.44 -29.42
C VAL A 302 -4.70 13.21 -30.29
N SER A 303 -4.80 13.93 -31.42
CA SER A 303 -5.96 13.87 -32.32
C SER A 303 -6.15 12.46 -32.91
N GLN A 304 -5.06 11.78 -33.25
CA GLN A 304 -5.07 10.41 -33.75
C GLN A 304 -5.53 9.42 -32.67
N LEU A 305 -5.04 9.54 -31.43
CA LEU A 305 -5.47 8.72 -30.31
C LEU A 305 -6.96 8.91 -30.01
N LEU A 306 -7.46 10.15 -30.02
CA LEU A 306 -8.89 10.45 -29.88
C LEU A 306 -9.73 9.75 -30.95
N THR A 307 -9.28 9.82 -32.21
CA THR A 307 -9.98 9.22 -33.34
C THR A 307 -10.01 7.69 -33.25
N LEU A 308 -8.91 7.07 -32.80
CA LEU A 308 -8.84 5.63 -32.59
C LEU A 308 -9.76 5.18 -31.45
N MET A 309 -9.78 5.89 -30.32
CA MET A 309 -10.67 5.60 -29.18
C MET A 309 -12.15 5.72 -29.56
N ASP A 310 -12.53 6.76 -30.30
CA ASP A 310 -13.90 6.96 -30.77
C ASP A 310 -14.30 5.91 -31.83
N GLY A 311 -13.32 5.47 -32.63
CA GLY A 311 -13.47 4.45 -33.66
C GLY A 311 -13.60 3.01 -33.14
N LEU A 312 -13.23 2.76 -31.88
CA LEU A 312 -13.41 1.45 -31.24
C LEU A 312 -14.91 1.12 -31.18
N LYS A 313 -15.31 0.10 -31.94
CA LYS A 313 -16.68 -0.42 -31.94
C LYS A 313 -17.00 -0.95 -30.54
N SER A 314 -18.19 -0.65 -30.00
CA SER A 314 -18.65 -1.14 -28.69
C SER A 314 -18.73 -2.68 -28.57
N ARG A 315 -18.57 -3.41 -29.69
CA ARG A 315 -18.48 -4.88 -29.74
C ARG A 315 -17.05 -5.44 -29.71
N GLY A 316 -16.03 -4.59 -29.89
CA GLY A 316 -14.65 -5.02 -29.78
C GLY A 316 -14.34 -5.29 -28.30
N GLN A 317 -13.96 -6.52 -27.96
CA GLN A 317 -13.46 -6.89 -26.64
C GLN A 317 -12.05 -6.33 -26.41
N VAL A 318 -11.86 -5.05 -26.75
CA VAL A 318 -10.60 -4.32 -26.71
C VAL A 318 -10.75 -3.22 -25.66
N ILE A 319 -9.91 -3.27 -24.63
CA ILE A 319 -9.93 -2.29 -23.54
C ILE A 319 -8.60 -1.55 -23.52
N VAL A 320 -8.66 -0.22 -23.42
CA VAL A 320 -7.46 0.63 -23.37
C VAL A 320 -7.18 1.05 -21.93
N ILE A 321 -6.05 0.63 -21.38
CA ILE A 321 -5.58 1.04 -20.06
C ILE A 321 -4.42 2.02 -20.26
N ALA A 322 -4.55 3.24 -19.74
CA ALA A 322 -3.48 4.23 -19.78
C ALA A 322 -2.95 4.51 -18.38
N ALA A 323 -1.64 4.74 -18.25
CA ALA A 323 -1.01 5.11 -16.99
C ALA A 323 -0.35 6.50 -17.11
N THR A 324 -0.49 7.32 -16.07
CA THR A 324 0.21 8.61 -15.95
C THR A 324 0.60 8.89 -14.51
N ASN A 325 1.66 9.67 -14.30
CA ASN A 325 1.97 10.22 -12.98
C ASN A 325 1.34 11.60 -12.75
N ARG A 326 0.85 12.24 -13.82
CA ARG A 326 0.34 13.62 -13.80
C ARG A 326 -1.02 13.67 -14.50
N PRO A 327 -2.12 13.37 -13.80
CA PRO A 327 -3.46 13.40 -14.42
C PRO A 327 -3.84 14.82 -14.91
N ASP A 328 -3.25 15.86 -14.32
CA ASP A 328 -3.51 17.24 -14.70
C ASP A 328 -2.78 17.70 -15.97
N SER A 329 -1.79 16.94 -16.48
CA SER A 329 -1.07 17.28 -17.73
C SER A 329 -1.71 16.65 -18.97
N ILE A 330 -2.66 15.75 -18.81
CA ILE A 330 -3.36 15.09 -19.93
C ILE A 330 -4.44 16.03 -20.51
N ASP A 331 -4.65 15.95 -21.82
CA ASP A 331 -5.75 16.63 -22.51
C ASP A 331 -7.12 16.23 -21.95
N GLU A 332 -7.93 17.22 -21.59
CA GLU A 332 -9.25 17.02 -20.99
C GLU A 332 -10.22 16.25 -21.90
N ALA A 333 -10.01 16.27 -23.23
CA ALA A 333 -10.87 15.55 -24.15
C ALA A 333 -10.70 14.02 -24.02
N LEU A 334 -9.54 13.53 -23.57
CA LEU A 334 -9.33 12.11 -23.29
C LEU A 334 -10.07 11.65 -22.03
N ARG A 335 -10.27 12.55 -21.06
CA ARG A 335 -10.94 12.30 -19.78
C ARG A 335 -12.47 12.37 -19.85
N ARG A 336 -13.03 12.62 -21.05
CA ARG A 336 -14.48 12.69 -21.24
C ARG A 336 -15.07 11.29 -21.39
N PRO A 337 -16.33 11.09 -20.94
CA PRO A 337 -17.06 9.85 -21.19
C PRO A 337 -17.10 9.47 -22.67
N GLY A 338 -16.94 8.18 -22.96
CA GLY A 338 -16.73 7.57 -24.27
C GLY A 338 -15.26 7.19 -24.58
N ARG A 339 -14.31 7.57 -23.71
CA ARG A 339 -12.85 7.35 -23.89
C ARG A 339 -12.24 6.78 -22.62
N PHE A 340 -11.58 7.60 -21.79
CA PHE A 340 -11.23 7.21 -20.42
C PHE A 340 -12.41 7.49 -19.49
N ASP A 341 -13.33 6.53 -19.45
CA ASP A 341 -14.56 6.63 -18.66
C ASP A 341 -14.32 6.56 -17.16
N ARG A 342 -13.19 5.95 -16.78
CA ARG A 342 -12.85 5.63 -15.40
C ARG A 342 -11.44 6.04 -15.10
N GLU A 343 -11.28 6.72 -13.97
CA GLU A 343 -9.99 7.09 -13.42
C GLU A 343 -9.78 6.34 -12.10
N ILE A 344 -8.64 5.67 -11.97
CA ILE A 344 -8.26 4.90 -10.78
C ILE A 344 -6.97 5.48 -10.23
N GLU A 345 -7.05 6.00 -9.01
CA GLU A 345 -5.88 6.44 -8.25
C GLU A 345 -5.16 5.23 -7.65
N ILE A 346 -3.86 5.17 -7.87
CA ILE A 346 -2.93 4.20 -7.29
C ILE A 346 -2.02 5.00 -6.35
N GLY A 347 -2.43 5.03 -5.09
CA GLY A 347 -1.69 5.70 -4.02
C GLY A 347 -0.43 4.94 -3.58
N VAL A 348 0.33 5.58 -2.70
CA VAL A 348 1.45 4.94 -2.01
C VAL A 348 0.89 3.91 -1.02
N PRO A 349 1.48 2.70 -0.93
CA PRO A 349 0.98 1.66 -0.06
C PRO A 349 0.97 2.10 1.41
N ASP A 350 -0.11 1.72 2.10
CA ASP A 350 -0.24 1.87 3.55
C ASP A 350 0.66 0.86 4.28
N ARG A 351 0.59 0.84 5.61
CA ARG A 351 1.43 -0.05 6.42
C ARG A 351 1.22 -1.53 6.09
N GLU A 352 -0.03 -1.95 5.88
CA GLU A 352 -0.37 -3.33 5.54
C GLU A 352 0.08 -3.68 4.13
N GLY A 353 -0.16 -2.78 3.17
CA GLY A 353 0.31 -2.92 1.79
C GLY A 353 1.82 -2.97 1.68
N ARG A 354 2.58 -2.17 2.46
CA ARG A 354 4.05 -2.27 2.51
C ARG A 354 4.50 -3.62 3.07
N HIS A 355 3.81 -4.14 4.08
CA HIS A 355 4.08 -5.47 4.61
C HIS A 355 3.81 -6.55 3.55
N GLU A 356 2.69 -6.49 2.84
CA GLU A 356 2.39 -7.41 1.72
C GLU A 356 3.45 -7.33 0.61
N ILE A 357 3.84 -6.13 0.18
CA ILE A 357 4.87 -5.92 -0.85
C ILE A 357 6.23 -6.48 -0.38
N MET A 358 6.62 -6.23 0.88
CA MET A 358 7.83 -6.81 1.44
C MET A 358 7.75 -8.34 1.49
N GLN A 359 6.60 -8.92 1.84
CA GLN A 359 6.41 -10.38 1.80
C GLN A 359 6.55 -10.95 0.38
N ILE A 360 6.06 -10.26 -0.64
CA ILE A 360 6.20 -10.67 -2.05
C ILE A 360 7.68 -10.70 -2.44
N HIS A 361 8.39 -9.60 -2.20
CA HIS A 361 9.80 -9.52 -2.59
C HIS A 361 10.67 -10.50 -1.78
N THR A 362 10.40 -10.66 -0.48
CA THR A 362 11.15 -11.59 0.38
C THR A 362 10.82 -13.07 0.18
N ARG A 363 9.74 -13.42 -0.54
CA ARG A 363 9.29 -14.81 -0.80
C ARG A 363 10.39 -15.71 -1.37
N ASN A 364 11.24 -15.16 -2.24
CA ASN A 364 12.31 -15.90 -2.92
C ASN A 364 13.71 -15.63 -2.33
N MET A 365 13.80 -14.92 -1.21
CA MET A 365 15.06 -14.62 -0.53
C MET A 365 15.32 -15.55 0.66
N PRO A 366 16.57 -15.98 0.87
CA PRO A 366 16.94 -16.71 2.08
C PRO A 366 17.01 -15.74 3.27
N LEU A 367 15.89 -15.58 3.97
CA LEU A 367 15.82 -14.77 5.19
C LEU A 367 16.30 -15.57 6.41
N ASP A 368 17.00 -14.89 7.33
CA ASP A 368 17.27 -15.44 8.65
C ASP A 368 16.02 -15.42 9.54
N LYS A 369 15.97 -16.31 10.55
CA LYS A 369 14.82 -16.46 11.46
C LYS A 369 14.56 -15.20 12.31
N GLY A 370 15.54 -14.32 12.45
CA GLY A 370 15.43 -13.08 13.22
C GLY A 370 14.77 -11.91 12.47
N VAL A 371 14.45 -12.04 11.18
CA VAL A 371 13.93 -10.90 10.39
C VAL A 371 12.42 -10.69 10.64
N ASP A 372 12.06 -9.59 11.29
CA ASP A 372 10.66 -9.16 11.41
C ASP A 372 10.28 -8.18 10.27
N ILE A 373 9.52 -8.70 9.30
CA ILE A 373 9.01 -7.91 8.16
C ILE A 373 8.01 -6.84 8.63
N LYS A 374 7.26 -7.09 9.72
CA LYS A 374 6.30 -6.11 10.24
C LYS A 374 7.01 -4.90 10.83
N GLU A 375 8.14 -5.12 11.49
CA GLU A 375 8.96 -4.01 11.99
C GLU A 375 9.50 -3.18 10.83
N LEU A 376 10.08 -3.82 9.80
CA LEU A 376 10.59 -3.14 8.60
C LEU A 376 9.51 -2.31 7.88
N ALA A 377 8.28 -2.81 7.78
CA ALA A 377 7.15 -2.09 7.19
C ALA A 377 6.73 -0.84 7.99
N ASN A 378 7.00 -0.83 9.31
CA ASN A 378 6.73 0.33 10.16
C ASN A 378 7.74 1.46 9.93
N VAL A 379 9.01 1.10 9.71
CA VAL A 379 10.10 2.08 9.55
C VAL A 379 10.17 2.63 8.12
N SER A 380 9.66 1.89 7.12
CA SER A 380 9.65 2.27 5.70
C SER A 380 8.53 3.23 5.31
N HIS A 381 8.30 4.29 6.10
CA HIS A 381 7.25 5.27 5.81
C HIS A 381 7.51 6.02 4.49
N GLY A 382 6.48 6.13 3.64
CA GLY A 382 6.57 6.82 2.36
C GLY A 382 7.30 6.05 1.25
N TYR A 383 7.66 4.78 1.47
CA TYR A 383 8.25 3.94 0.43
C TYR A 383 7.18 3.45 -0.54
N THR A 384 7.46 3.54 -1.83
CA THR A 384 6.67 2.93 -2.91
C THR A 384 7.02 1.46 -3.11
N GLY A 385 6.26 0.74 -3.92
CA GLY A 385 6.58 -0.66 -4.25
C GLY A 385 7.97 -0.81 -4.89
N ALA A 386 8.36 0.13 -5.75
CA ALA A 386 9.70 0.19 -6.33
C ALA A 386 10.79 0.46 -5.29
N ASP A 387 10.55 1.36 -4.34
CA ASP A 387 11.51 1.64 -3.26
C ASP A 387 11.68 0.43 -2.35
N LEU A 388 10.60 -0.28 -2.03
CA LEU A 388 10.65 -1.53 -1.26
C LEU A 388 11.36 -2.66 -2.02
N SER A 389 11.16 -2.75 -3.33
CA SER A 389 11.91 -3.67 -4.17
C SER A 389 13.41 -3.36 -4.11
N SER A 390 13.77 -2.08 -4.30
CA SER A 390 15.16 -1.61 -4.17
C SER A 390 15.73 -1.88 -2.79
N LEU A 391 14.94 -1.70 -1.72
CA LEU A 391 15.35 -1.98 -0.34
C LEU A 391 15.72 -3.45 -0.14
N THR A 392 14.87 -4.34 -0.63
CA THR A 392 15.12 -5.77 -0.52
C THR A 392 16.31 -6.23 -1.38
N LYS A 393 16.49 -5.65 -2.57
CA LYS A 393 17.66 -5.91 -3.43
C LYS A 393 18.95 -5.43 -2.78
N GLU A 394 18.96 -4.23 -2.21
CA GLU A 394 20.13 -3.69 -1.53
C GLU A 394 20.49 -4.52 -0.29
N ALA A 395 19.49 -4.95 0.50
CA ALA A 395 19.72 -5.87 1.61
C ALA A 395 20.37 -7.20 1.14
N ALA A 396 19.92 -7.75 0.02
CA ALA A 396 20.54 -8.94 -0.58
C ALA A 396 21.98 -8.68 -1.06
N ILE A 397 22.23 -7.52 -1.69
CA ILE A 397 23.58 -7.11 -2.13
C ILE A 397 24.51 -6.94 -0.93
N LYS A 398 24.03 -6.39 0.20
CA LYS A 398 24.82 -6.26 1.43
C LYS A 398 25.21 -7.61 2.02
N SER A 399 24.27 -8.56 2.05
CA SER A 399 24.57 -9.94 2.42
C SER A 399 25.60 -10.57 1.47
N LEU A 400 25.53 -10.27 0.17
CA LEU A 400 26.50 -10.76 -0.81
C LEU A 400 27.88 -10.13 -0.61
N ARG A 401 27.97 -8.81 -0.37
CA ARG A 401 29.22 -8.09 -0.10
C ARG A 401 29.99 -8.65 1.11
N ARG A 402 29.27 -9.18 2.12
CA ARG A 402 29.87 -9.85 3.27
C ARG A 402 30.57 -11.16 2.90
N ILE A 403 30.05 -11.87 1.90
CA ILE A 403 30.50 -13.22 1.50
C ILE A 403 31.45 -13.15 0.29
N LEU A 404 31.41 -12.05 -0.48
CA LEU A 404 32.27 -11.80 -1.64
C LEU A 404 33.77 -12.03 -1.37
N PRO A 405 34.35 -11.66 -0.20
CA PRO A 405 35.75 -11.93 0.09
C PRO A 405 36.10 -13.42 0.23
N GLU A 406 35.11 -14.28 0.51
CA GLU A 406 35.27 -15.73 0.63
C GLU A 406 35.05 -16.45 -0.71
N ILE A 407 34.53 -15.75 -1.72
CA ILE A 407 34.26 -16.29 -3.06
C ILE A 407 35.44 -16.00 -3.97
N ASN A 408 35.99 -17.05 -4.59
CA ASN A 408 36.96 -16.88 -5.66
C ASN A 408 36.22 -16.55 -6.97
N LEU A 409 36.28 -15.29 -7.42
CA LEU A 409 35.59 -14.82 -8.63
C LEU A 409 36.19 -15.38 -9.93
N ASP A 410 37.37 -16.01 -9.86
CA ASP A 410 38.06 -16.63 -11.00
C ASP A 410 37.47 -18.01 -11.37
N GLU A 411 36.67 -18.61 -10.49
CA GLU A 411 35.97 -19.87 -10.76
C GLU A 411 34.60 -19.62 -11.41
N GLU A 412 34.27 -20.36 -12.47
CA GLU A 412 32.97 -20.24 -13.18
C GLU A 412 31.76 -20.61 -12.30
N PHE A 413 31.96 -21.35 -11.20
CA PHE A 413 30.89 -21.83 -10.34
C PHE A 413 31.22 -21.68 -8.85
N ILE A 414 30.25 -21.18 -8.08
CA ILE A 414 30.37 -21.04 -6.63
C ILE A 414 30.05 -22.38 -5.95
N PRO A 415 30.86 -22.86 -4.99
CA PRO A 415 30.58 -24.06 -4.22
C PRO A 415 29.19 -24.04 -3.55
N PRO A 416 28.41 -25.14 -3.59
CA PRO A 416 27.07 -25.21 -2.99
C PRO A 416 27.01 -24.86 -1.50
N GLU A 417 28.08 -25.13 -0.76
CA GLU A 417 28.20 -24.83 0.67
C GLU A 417 28.17 -23.32 0.97
N ILE A 418 28.73 -22.51 0.07
CA ILE A 418 28.72 -21.05 0.20
C ILE A 418 27.31 -20.53 -0.09
N LEU A 419 26.63 -21.10 -1.10
CA LEU A 419 25.25 -20.73 -1.44
C LEU A 419 24.27 -20.99 -0.28
N ASP A 420 24.43 -22.10 0.44
CA ASP A 420 23.60 -22.44 1.61
C ASP A 420 23.86 -21.52 2.84
N ARG A 421 25.03 -20.86 2.90
CA ARG A 421 25.36 -19.88 3.95
C ARG A 421 24.80 -18.48 3.69
N ILE A 422 24.43 -18.16 2.45
CA ILE A 422 23.89 -16.83 2.11
C ILE A 422 22.53 -16.68 2.78
N LYS A 423 22.48 -15.84 3.82
CA LYS A 423 21.24 -15.46 4.50
C LYS A 423 21.23 -13.95 4.75
N VAL A 424 20.11 -13.34 4.41
CA VAL A 424 19.85 -11.92 4.64
C VAL A 424 19.41 -11.74 6.09
N THR A 425 20.13 -10.87 6.81
CA THR A 425 19.89 -10.57 8.23
C THR A 425 19.11 -9.27 8.38
N GLN A 426 18.54 -9.03 9.56
CA GLN A 426 17.78 -7.80 9.82
C GLN A 426 18.66 -6.54 9.73
N ASP A 427 19.93 -6.66 10.12
CA ASP A 427 20.92 -5.58 10.02
C ASP A 427 21.22 -5.17 8.57
N ASP A 428 21.12 -6.11 7.62
CA ASP A 428 21.29 -5.81 6.19
C ASP A 428 20.16 -4.88 5.70
N PHE A 429 18.92 -5.12 6.15
CA PHE A 429 17.77 -4.25 5.85
C PHE A 429 17.92 -2.87 6.49
N PHE A 430 18.30 -2.80 7.77
CA PHE A 430 18.53 -1.50 8.43
C PHE A 430 19.68 -0.72 7.80
N SER A 431 20.71 -1.42 7.34
CA SER A 431 21.81 -0.80 6.59
C SER A 431 21.34 -0.31 5.22
N ALA A 432 20.45 -1.03 4.55
CA ALA A 432 19.87 -0.61 3.27
C ALA A 432 18.93 0.60 3.42
N LEU A 433 18.16 0.68 4.51
CA LEU A 433 17.31 1.84 4.83
C LEU A 433 18.08 3.16 4.97
N ARG A 434 19.38 3.12 5.29
CA ARG A 434 20.22 4.33 5.40
C ARG A 434 20.61 4.90 4.04
N GLU A 435 20.63 4.09 3.00
CA GLU A 435 21.08 4.48 1.66
C GLU A 435 19.90 4.81 0.73
N ILE A 436 18.78 4.10 0.89
CA ILE A 436 17.62 4.27 0.03
C ILE A 436 16.76 5.41 0.55
N GLN A 437 16.51 6.38 -0.31
CA GLN A 437 15.59 7.48 -0.03
C GLN A 437 14.20 7.16 -0.60
N PRO A 438 13.12 7.39 0.16
CA PRO A 438 11.76 7.20 -0.33
C PRO A 438 11.43 8.17 -1.47
N SER A 439 10.92 7.64 -2.57
CA SER A 439 10.58 8.42 -3.76
C SER A 439 9.34 9.29 -3.56
N ALA A 440 8.44 8.90 -2.66
CA ALA A 440 7.12 9.53 -2.54
C ALA A 440 7.00 10.65 -1.50
N LEU A 441 8.07 11.03 -0.77
CA LEU A 441 8.05 12.11 0.27
C LEU A 441 7.41 13.45 -0.17
N ARG A 442 7.12 13.60 -1.46
CA ARG A 442 6.55 14.78 -2.11
C ARG A 442 5.01 14.85 -2.07
N GLU A 443 4.29 13.78 -1.75
CA GLU A 443 2.81 13.77 -1.78
C GLU A 443 2.18 13.58 -0.38
N PHE A 444 1.08 14.30 -0.11
CA PHE A 444 0.31 14.16 1.12
C PHE A 444 -0.25 12.74 1.27
N TYR A 445 0.06 12.10 2.41
CA TYR A 445 -0.34 10.73 2.71
C TYR A 445 -1.58 10.67 3.57
N ILE A 446 -2.41 9.67 3.29
CA ILE A 446 -3.52 9.27 4.15
C ILE A 446 -3.00 8.16 5.06
N GLU A 447 -2.98 8.43 6.36
CA GLU A 447 -2.64 7.47 7.41
C GLU A 447 -3.93 7.00 8.10
N LYS A 448 -3.93 5.73 8.54
CA LYS A 448 -4.87 5.26 9.56
C LYS A 448 -4.08 5.11 10.86
N PRO A 449 -4.16 6.08 11.79
CA PRO A 449 -3.44 5.98 13.06
C PRO A 449 -3.95 4.78 13.87
N ASN A 450 -3.11 4.28 14.76
CA ASN A 450 -3.40 3.13 15.63
C ASN A 450 -3.41 3.51 17.13
N ILE A 451 -3.48 4.80 17.43
CA ILE A 451 -3.40 5.33 18.80
C ILE A 451 -4.82 5.30 19.38
N LYS A 452 -5.02 4.54 20.45
CA LYS A 452 -6.30 4.51 21.17
C LYS A 452 -6.34 5.57 22.26
N TRP A 453 -7.54 5.95 22.71
CA TRP A 453 -7.70 6.85 23.85
C TRP A 453 -7.04 6.34 25.14
N ASP A 454 -6.87 5.03 25.28
CA ASP A 454 -6.15 4.40 26.40
C ASP A 454 -4.66 4.80 26.45
N GLU A 455 -4.08 5.21 25.32
CA GLU A 455 -2.70 5.69 25.24
C GLU A 455 -2.59 7.20 25.51
N VAL A 456 -3.71 7.90 25.67
CA VAL A 456 -3.78 9.33 26.01
C VAL A 456 -4.31 9.49 27.43
N GLY A 457 -3.41 9.79 28.38
CA GLY A 457 -3.79 9.96 29.79
C GLY A 457 -4.44 11.31 30.09
N GLY A 458 -5.50 11.30 30.92
CA GLY A 458 -6.22 12.50 31.37
C GLY A 458 -7.04 13.24 30.30
N LEU A 459 -7.33 14.53 30.58
CA LEU A 459 -8.02 15.46 29.67
C LEU A 459 -9.45 15.04 29.28
N GLU A 460 -10.22 14.45 30.19
CA GLU A 460 -11.57 13.92 29.91
C GLU A 460 -12.55 14.95 29.34
N THR A 461 -12.44 16.21 29.76
CA THR A 461 -13.26 17.30 29.18
C THR A 461 -12.92 17.55 27.72
N VAL A 462 -11.63 17.61 27.38
CA VAL A 462 -11.13 17.81 26.02
C VAL A 462 -11.47 16.60 25.15
N LYS A 463 -11.31 15.37 25.67
CA LYS A 463 -11.68 14.14 24.96
C LYS A 463 -13.16 14.16 24.59
N ARG A 464 -14.04 14.49 25.54
CA ARG A 464 -15.48 14.59 25.29
C ARG A 464 -15.80 15.65 24.23
N ASP A 465 -15.20 16.83 24.33
CA ASP A 465 -15.41 17.91 23.35
C ASP A 465 -14.95 17.51 21.94
N ILE A 466 -13.87 16.74 21.82
CA ILE A 466 -13.39 16.20 20.54
C ILE A 466 -14.31 15.10 20.01
N MET A 467 -14.76 14.18 20.86
CA MET A 467 -15.72 13.14 20.48
C MET A 467 -17.02 13.76 19.96
N GLU A 468 -17.56 14.77 20.64
CA GLU A 468 -18.77 15.48 20.19
C GLU A 468 -18.55 16.21 18.86
N ALA A 469 -17.38 16.83 18.68
CA ALA A 469 -17.08 17.63 17.49
C ALA A 469 -16.68 16.80 16.26
N VAL A 470 -16.10 15.61 16.44
CA VAL A 470 -15.56 14.79 15.35
C VAL A 470 -16.40 13.52 15.14
N ASP A 471 -16.73 12.79 16.20
CA ASP A 471 -17.41 11.50 16.11
C ASP A 471 -18.89 11.65 15.77
N LEU A 472 -19.57 12.62 16.38
CA LEU A 472 -21.00 12.84 16.18
C LEU A 472 -21.32 13.20 14.70
N PRO A 473 -20.60 14.14 14.04
CA PRO A 473 -20.83 14.45 12.64
C PRO A 473 -20.52 13.29 11.68
N LEU A 474 -19.54 12.44 12.01
CA LEU A 474 -19.09 11.34 11.15
C LEU A 474 -19.99 10.11 11.29
N LYS A 475 -20.36 9.72 12.51
CA LYS A 475 -21.18 8.52 12.76
C LYS A 475 -22.69 8.78 12.64
N ARG A 476 -23.16 9.99 12.93
CA ARG A 476 -24.61 10.31 13.02
C ARG A 476 -24.96 11.63 12.33
N PRO A 477 -24.78 11.74 11.00
CA PRO A 477 -25.13 12.96 10.25
C PRO A 477 -26.63 13.29 10.32
N GLU A 478 -27.50 12.28 10.46
CA GLU A 478 -28.96 12.43 10.55
C GLU A 478 -29.42 13.30 11.73
N VAL A 479 -28.70 13.24 12.85
CA VAL A 479 -29.05 14.02 14.06
C VAL A 479 -28.90 15.52 13.79
N PHE A 480 -27.89 15.92 13.03
CA PHE A 480 -27.65 17.31 12.65
C PHE A 480 -28.70 17.82 11.66
N GLU A 481 -29.10 16.99 10.71
CA GLU A 481 -30.16 17.33 9.75
C GLU A 481 -31.51 17.49 10.46
N ASN A 482 -31.86 16.57 11.37
CA ASN A 482 -33.10 16.63 12.15
C ASN A 482 -33.16 17.83 13.09
N MET A 483 -32.01 18.24 13.65
CA MET A 483 -31.93 19.43 14.49
C MET A 483 -31.80 20.73 13.70
N GLY A 484 -31.58 20.67 12.37
CA GLY A 484 -31.34 21.84 11.53
C GLY A 484 -30.02 22.57 11.86
N ILE A 485 -29.10 21.91 12.56
CA ILE A 485 -27.83 22.49 13.01
C ILE A 485 -26.72 22.06 12.06
N ARG A 486 -25.82 22.98 11.74
CA ARG A 486 -24.66 22.67 10.89
C ARG A 486 -23.57 21.99 11.72
N PRO A 487 -22.96 20.90 11.23
CA PRO A 487 -21.83 20.28 11.92
C PRO A 487 -20.62 21.22 11.90
N ILE A 488 -19.82 21.17 12.96
CA ILE A 488 -18.58 21.93 13.07
C ILE A 488 -17.56 21.30 12.14
N LYS A 489 -16.89 22.12 11.31
CA LYS A 489 -15.92 21.62 10.32
C LYS A 489 -14.48 21.98 10.61
N GLY A 490 -14.24 22.96 11.46
CA GLY A 490 -12.89 23.34 11.88
C GLY A 490 -12.76 23.42 13.40
N ILE A 491 -11.74 22.75 13.91
CA ILE A 491 -11.36 22.74 15.32
C ILE A 491 -9.94 23.30 15.44
N LEU A 492 -9.72 24.24 16.35
CA LEU A 492 -8.37 24.75 16.67
C LEU A 492 -7.96 24.32 18.06
N PHE A 493 -6.89 23.52 18.15
CA PHE A 493 -6.22 23.15 19.38
C PHE A 493 -5.17 24.19 19.76
N TYR A 494 -5.37 24.88 20.88
CA TYR A 494 -4.39 25.81 21.43
C TYR A 494 -4.03 25.44 22.87
N GLY A 495 -2.83 25.81 23.34
CA GLY A 495 -2.26 25.28 24.58
C GLY A 495 -0.73 25.12 24.50
N PRO A 496 -0.05 24.82 25.61
CA PRO A 496 1.41 24.87 25.68
C PRO A 496 2.07 23.79 24.81
N PRO A 497 3.33 24.02 24.37
CA PRO A 497 4.08 23.01 23.65
C PRO A 497 4.25 21.75 24.51
N GLY A 498 4.29 20.57 23.89
CA GLY A 498 4.51 19.30 24.62
C GLY A 498 3.28 18.72 25.32
N THR A 499 2.10 19.32 25.18
CA THR A 499 0.83 18.80 25.74
C THR A 499 0.17 17.68 24.93
N GLY A 500 0.78 17.25 23.81
CA GLY A 500 0.29 16.11 23.04
C GLY A 500 -0.85 16.41 22.07
N LYS A 501 -0.98 17.64 21.56
CA LYS A 501 -1.98 18.04 20.55
C LYS A 501 -2.04 17.11 19.34
N THR A 502 -0.88 16.75 18.81
CA THR A 502 -0.74 15.80 17.69
C THR A 502 -1.22 14.40 18.06
N LEU A 503 -1.01 13.96 19.32
CA LEU A 503 -1.48 12.66 19.82
C LEU A 503 -3.01 12.64 19.98
N LEU A 504 -3.60 13.74 20.48
CA LEU A 504 -5.05 13.89 20.59
C LEU A 504 -5.74 13.79 19.22
N ALA A 505 -5.19 14.46 18.21
CA ALA A 505 -5.73 14.40 16.85
C ALA A 505 -5.65 12.98 16.25
N LYS A 506 -4.54 12.27 16.47
CA LYS A 506 -4.37 10.88 16.02
C LYS A 506 -5.31 9.91 16.74
N ALA A 507 -5.56 10.12 18.04
CA ALA A 507 -6.50 9.31 18.81
C ALA A 507 -7.94 9.49 18.31
N ALA A 508 -8.35 10.74 18.06
CA ALA A 508 -9.66 11.06 17.51
C ALA A 508 -9.90 10.42 16.13
N ALA A 509 -8.89 10.42 15.26
CA ALA A 509 -8.96 9.76 13.96
C ALA A 509 -9.10 8.24 14.06
N THR A 510 -8.40 7.62 15.02
CA THR A 510 -8.46 6.18 15.25
C THR A 510 -9.85 5.75 15.73
N GLU A 511 -10.48 6.50 16.64
CA GLU A 511 -11.83 6.18 17.14
C GLU A 511 -12.95 6.46 16.12
N SER A 512 -12.76 7.49 15.31
CA SER A 512 -13.73 7.84 14.26
C SER A 512 -13.62 6.94 13.02
N GLU A 513 -12.67 5.98 13.02
CA GLU A 513 -12.31 5.15 11.87
C GLU A 513 -12.08 5.96 10.59
N ALA A 514 -11.62 7.21 10.75
CA ALA A 514 -11.49 8.18 9.69
C ALA A 514 -10.06 8.19 9.14
N ASN A 515 -9.94 8.50 7.86
CA ASN A 515 -8.65 8.75 7.23
C ASN A 515 -7.99 9.98 7.86
N PHE A 516 -6.68 9.94 8.12
CA PHE A 516 -5.94 11.01 8.78
C PHE A 516 -4.86 11.57 7.85
N ILE A 517 -4.87 12.88 7.61
CA ILE A 517 -3.82 13.56 6.85
C ILE A 517 -3.14 14.55 7.78
N ALA A 518 -1.87 14.33 8.10
CA ALA A 518 -1.10 15.17 9.01
C ALA A 518 -0.07 16.01 8.23
N ILE A 519 -0.09 17.32 8.44
CA ILE A 519 0.80 18.27 7.76
C ILE A 519 1.34 19.26 8.77
N LYS A 520 2.64 19.58 8.69
CA LYS A 520 3.20 20.71 9.44
C LYS A 520 3.06 21.97 8.60
N GLY A 521 2.74 23.09 9.25
CA GLY A 521 2.60 24.36 8.54
C GLY A 521 3.85 24.77 7.76
N SER A 522 5.04 24.39 8.23
CA SER A 522 6.30 24.58 7.51
C SER A 522 6.36 23.83 6.17
N ASP A 523 5.70 22.68 6.06
CA ASP A 523 5.78 21.80 4.88
C ASP A 523 5.07 22.44 3.68
N LEU A 524 3.99 23.19 3.92
CA LEU A 524 3.25 23.94 2.89
C LEU A 524 4.03 25.16 2.36
N LEU A 525 4.99 25.67 3.15
CA LEU A 525 5.80 26.84 2.80
C LEU A 525 7.06 26.50 2.01
N SER A 526 7.53 25.25 2.08
CA SER A 526 8.81 24.87 1.48
C SER A 526 8.62 24.30 0.07
N LYS A 527 8.86 25.13 -0.97
CA LYS A 527 9.99 24.96 -1.92
C LYS A 527 9.94 25.78 -3.21
N TRP A 528 8.81 26.29 -3.72
CA TRP A 528 8.80 27.10 -4.97
C TRP A 528 7.67 28.15 -5.00
N VAL A 529 7.96 29.32 -5.58
CA VAL A 529 7.03 30.44 -5.76
C VAL A 529 5.85 30.00 -6.66
N GLY A 530 4.62 29.98 -6.14
CA GLY A 530 3.39 29.73 -6.90
C GLY A 530 2.78 28.31 -6.80
N GLU A 531 3.53 27.29 -6.36
CA GLU A 531 3.00 25.91 -6.23
C GLU A 531 2.25 25.65 -4.90
N SER A 532 2.54 26.42 -3.84
CA SER A 532 1.99 26.14 -2.50
C SER A 532 0.47 26.30 -2.40
N ALA A 533 -0.13 27.22 -3.15
CA ALA A 533 -1.59 27.35 -3.24
C ALA A 533 -2.21 26.14 -3.97
N LYS A 534 -1.57 25.65 -5.04
CA LYS A 534 -2.02 24.45 -5.76
C LYS A 534 -1.93 23.21 -4.86
N GLN A 535 -0.84 23.06 -4.11
CA GLN A 535 -0.66 21.98 -3.14
C GLN A 535 -1.72 22.00 -2.05
N THR A 536 -2.09 23.18 -1.54
CA THR A 536 -3.20 23.30 -0.59
C THR A 536 -4.51 22.80 -1.22
N ARG A 537 -4.83 23.20 -2.45
CA ARG A 537 -6.04 22.69 -3.15
C ARG A 537 -6.01 21.19 -3.37
N GLU A 538 -4.84 20.64 -3.73
CA GLU A 538 -4.65 19.20 -3.91
C GLU A 538 -4.81 18.42 -2.60
N LEU A 539 -4.30 18.95 -1.48
CA LEU A 539 -4.51 18.41 -0.14
C LEU A 539 -6.01 18.27 0.17
N PHE A 540 -6.75 19.37 0.06
CA PHE A 540 -8.18 19.34 0.35
C PHE A 540 -8.94 18.50 -0.68
N ARG A 541 -8.52 18.45 -1.95
CA ARG A 541 -9.07 17.52 -2.97
C ARG A 541 -8.88 16.06 -2.55
N LYS A 542 -7.68 15.67 -2.11
CA LYS A 542 -7.38 14.32 -1.62
C LYS A 542 -8.22 13.98 -0.39
N ALA A 543 -8.30 14.90 0.57
CA ALA A 543 -9.13 14.72 1.76
C ALA A 543 -10.62 14.52 1.43
N ARG A 544 -11.14 15.23 0.41
CA ARG A 544 -12.51 15.05 -0.09
C ARG A 544 -12.74 13.69 -0.74
N GLN A 545 -11.79 13.23 -1.54
CA GLN A 545 -11.87 11.90 -2.19
C GLN A 545 -11.77 10.77 -1.15
N ALA A 546 -11.04 11.01 -0.06
CA ALA A 546 -10.85 10.08 1.04
C ALA A 546 -11.87 10.25 2.20
N ALA A 547 -12.99 10.94 1.98
CA ALA A 547 -13.99 11.12 3.03
C ALA A 547 -14.58 9.75 3.47
N PRO A 548 -14.75 9.46 4.77
CA PRO A 548 -14.55 10.35 5.93
C PRO A 548 -13.06 10.60 6.26
N CYS A 549 -12.67 11.87 6.39
CA CYS A 549 -11.26 12.26 6.57
C CYS A 549 -11.09 13.42 7.57
N ILE A 550 -10.04 13.34 8.37
CA ILE A 550 -9.56 14.39 9.28
C ILE A 550 -8.26 14.97 8.72
N ILE A 551 -8.24 16.29 8.50
CA ILE A 551 -7.05 17.03 8.08
C ILE A 551 -6.45 17.68 9.33
N PHE A 552 -5.25 17.29 9.72
CA PHE A 552 -4.52 17.85 10.86
C PHE A 552 -3.38 18.76 10.38
N ILE A 553 -3.48 20.06 10.70
CA ILE A 553 -2.45 21.06 10.41
C ILE A 553 -1.75 21.42 11.72
N ASP A 554 -0.54 20.91 11.92
CA ASP A 554 0.31 21.25 13.06
C ASP A 554 1.06 22.56 12.83
N GLU A 555 1.35 23.29 13.90
CA GLU A 555 2.06 24.58 13.85
C GLU A 555 1.45 25.56 12.83
N ILE A 556 0.12 25.73 12.85
CA ILE A 556 -0.56 26.65 11.91
C ILE A 556 -0.06 28.10 12.08
N ASP A 557 0.50 28.46 13.23
CA ASP A 557 1.14 29.75 13.48
C ASP A 557 2.35 30.02 12.58
N SER A 558 2.97 28.99 11.99
CA SER A 558 4.02 29.15 10.98
C SER A 558 3.51 29.73 9.66
N ILE A 559 2.25 29.49 9.30
CA ILE A 559 1.55 30.03 8.11
C ILE A 559 0.59 31.19 8.49
N GLY A 560 0.17 31.24 9.75
CA GLY A 560 -0.90 32.10 10.21
C GLY A 560 -0.47 33.40 10.87
N MET A 561 0.78 33.85 10.76
CA MET A 561 1.24 35.06 11.46
C MET A 561 0.46 36.32 11.05
N ARG A 562 0.06 37.12 12.02
CA ARG A 562 -0.66 38.40 11.81
C ARG A 562 0.11 39.35 10.87
N ARG A 563 -0.60 39.84 9.85
CA ARG A 563 -0.18 40.85 8.84
C ARG A 563 0.55 42.10 9.37
N ALA A 564 0.49 42.41 10.66
CA ALA A 564 0.99 43.67 11.24
C ALA A 564 2.31 43.55 12.02
N GLU A 565 2.73 42.36 12.49
CA GLU A 565 3.92 42.23 13.35
C GLU A 565 5.20 41.85 12.61
N SER A 566 5.12 41.48 11.33
CA SER A 566 6.27 41.11 10.52
C SER A 566 6.22 41.88 9.22
N GLY A 567 6.86 43.05 9.17
CA GLY A 567 6.94 43.92 7.99
C GLY A 567 7.71 43.31 6.79
N TYR A 568 7.80 41.98 6.70
CA TYR A 568 8.58 41.22 5.70
C TYR A 568 8.05 39.78 5.49
N ASN A 569 6.74 39.52 5.55
CA ASN A 569 6.23 38.24 5.04
C ASN A 569 6.01 38.34 3.51
N GLY A 570 6.64 37.44 2.76
CA GLY A 570 6.57 37.43 1.29
C GLY A 570 5.19 37.01 0.76
N PRO A 571 4.84 37.37 -0.51
CA PRO A 571 3.54 37.08 -1.14
C PRO A 571 3.07 35.62 -1.05
N ILE A 572 4.02 34.69 -0.95
CA ILE A 572 3.80 33.24 -0.88
C ILE A 572 3.02 32.85 0.38
N HIS A 573 3.27 33.53 1.50
CA HIS A 573 2.62 33.24 2.78
C HIS A 573 1.13 33.59 2.73
N ASP A 574 0.83 34.74 2.13
CA ASP A 574 -0.54 35.23 1.92
C ASP A 574 -1.32 34.35 0.94
N ASP A 575 -0.69 33.89 -0.15
CA ASP A 575 -1.33 33.01 -1.13
C ASP A 575 -1.72 31.65 -0.52
N VAL A 576 -0.87 31.08 0.35
CA VAL A 576 -1.17 29.82 1.05
C VAL A 576 -2.28 30.02 2.07
N LEU A 577 -2.22 31.09 2.88
CA LEU A 577 -3.27 31.39 3.85
C LEU A 577 -4.62 31.60 3.14
N ASN A 578 -4.67 32.40 2.08
CA ASN A 578 -5.86 32.59 1.26
C ASN A 578 -6.35 31.26 0.64
N GLY A 579 -5.43 30.39 0.20
CA GLY A 579 -5.75 29.05 -0.27
C GLY A 579 -6.47 28.21 0.79
N ILE A 580 -5.95 28.17 2.02
CA ILE A 580 -6.57 27.45 3.15
C ILE A 580 -7.95 28.05 3.46
N LEU A 581 -8.07 29.38 3.46
CA LEU A 581 -9.35 30.06 3.72
C LEU A 581 -10.42 29.70 2.70
N VAL A 582 -10.07 29.73 1.40
CA VAL A 582 -10.99 29.36 0.31
C VAL A 582 -11.40 27.90 0.41
N GLU A 583 -10.46 26.99 0.69
CA GLU A 583 -10.77 25.56 0.82
C GLU A 583 -11.63 25.27 2.06
N MET A 584 -11.36 25.92 3.20
CA MET A 584 -12.19 25.80 4.42
C MET A 584 -13.61 26.32 4.21
N ASP A 585 -13.78 27.44 3.49
CA ASP A 585 -15.11 27.93 3.12
C ASP A 585 -15.80 26.98 2.12
N GLY A 586 -15.03 26.31 1.24
CA GLY A 586 -15.51 25.26 0.33
C GLY A 586 -15.93 23.97 1.03
N LEU A 587 -15.31 23.63 2.17
CA LEU A 587 -15.70 22.48 2.99
C LEU A 587 -17.12 22.62 3.54
N ARG A 588 -17.71 23.83 3.60
CA ARG A 588 -19.08 24.05 4.09
C ARG A 588 -20.13 23.24 3.32
N ALA A 589 -19.92 22.96 2.04
CA ALA A 589 -20.86 22.18 1.21
C ALA A 589 -20.75 20.65 1.40
N LEU A 590 -19.63 20.14 1.91
CA LEU A 590 -19.32 18.70 1.87
C LEU A 590 -19.55 18.02 3.22
N LYS A 591 -20.15 16.85 3.19
CA LYS A 591 -20.39 16.03 4.39
C LYS A 591 -19.12 15.20 4.65
N ASN A 592 -18.66 15.14 5.90
CA ASN A 592 -17.66 14.18 6.41
C ASN A 592 -16.16 14.50 6.26
N VAL A 593 -15.78 15.77 6.06
CA VAL A 593 -14.37 16.21 6.20
C VAL A 593 -14.25 17.21 7.33
N VAL A 594 -13.33 16.96 8.27
CA VAL A 594 -13.08 17.81 9.44
C VAL A 594 -11.64 18.31 9.43
N GLY A 595 -11.43 19.62 9.55
CA GLY A 595 -10.12 20.24 9.71
C GLY A 595 -9.80 20.45 11.19
N ILE A 596 -8.66 19.96 11.66
CA ILE A 596 -8.11 20.22 12.98
C ILE A 596 -6.80 20.97 12.79
N ALA A 597 -6.66 22.15 13.39
CA ALA A 597 -5.41 22.88 13.42
C ALA A 597 -4.85 22.90 14.84
N ALA A 598 -3.53 22.89 14.99
CA ALA A 598 -2.85 23.02 16.28
C ALA A 598 -1.91 24.22 16.28
N THR A 599 -1.93 24.98 17.37
CA THR A 599 -0.97 26.06 17.61
C THR A 599 -0.51 26.07 19.06
N ASN A 600 0.75 26.43 19.27
CA ASN A 600 1.30 26.72 20.59
C ASN A 600 1.20 28.21 20.92
N ARG A 601 0.97 29.06 19.92
CA ARG A 601 0.98 30.53 20.03
C ARG A 601 -0.28 31.11 19.41
N PRO A 602 -1.43 30.99 20.09
CA PRO A 602 -2.71 31.45 19.53
C PRO A 602 -2.75 32.96 19.25
N ASN A 603 -1.99 33.77 20.00
CA ASN A 603 -1.89 35.22 19.80
C ASN A 603 -1.35 35.63 18.42
N LEU A 604 -0.56 34.76 17.78
CA LEU A 604 0.06 35.05 16.48
C LEU A 604 -0.83 34.72 15.29
N VAL A 605 -1.91 33.94 15.50
CA VAL A 605 -2.79 33.45 14.42
C VAL A 605 -3.65 34.58 13.85
N ASP A 606 -3.78 34.66 12.51
CA ASP A 606 -4.64 35.65 11.83
C ASP A 606 -6.10 35.44 12.27
N PRO A 607 -6.78 36.48 12.78
CA PRO A 607 -8.20 36.43 13.14
C PRO A 607 -9.13 35.94 12.02
N ALA A 608 -8.72 36.03 10.75
CA ALA A 608 -9.47 35.48 9.61
C ALA A 608 -9.67 33.96 9.71
N LEU A 609 -8.74 33.22 10.31
CA LEU A 609 -8.87 31.77 10.53
C LEU A 609 -9.90 31.45 11.61
N LEU A 610 -10.08 32.35 12.59
CA LEU A 610 -10.96 32.19 13.75
C LEU A 610 -12.42 32.61 13.50
N ARG A 611 -12.75 33.07 12.28
CA ARG A 611 -14.10 33.49 11.92
C ARG A 611 -15.03 32.29 11.73
N ALA A 612 -16.31 32.50 12.04
CA ALA A 612 -17.36 31.49 11.89
C ALA A 612 -17.46 30.91 10.45
N GLY A 613 -17.58 29.58 10.39
CA GLY A 613 -17.53 28.72 9.22
C GLY A 613 -16.12 28.30 8.76
N ARG A 614 -15.08 28.49 9.60
CA ARG A 614 -13.69 28.02 9.43
C ARG A 614 -13.30 27.25 10.70
N PHE A 615 -12.40 27.77 11.54
CA PHE A 615 -12.08 27.17 12.85
C PHE A 615 -13.04 27.67 13.93
N ASP A 616 -14.25 27.11 13.91
CA ASP A 616 -15.40 27.59 14.68
C ASP A 616 -15.35 27.20 16.15
N LYS A 617 -14.67 26.09 16.44
CA LYS A 617 -14.50 25.55 17.79
C LYS A 617 -13.03 25.64 18.18
N MET A 618 -12.74 26.45 19.19
CA MET A 618 -11.43 26.48 19.83
C MET A 618 -11.46 25.58 21.06
N ILE A 619 -10.54 24.62 21.12
CA ILE A 619 -10.39 23.70 22.25
C ILE A 619 -9.03 23.98 22.90
N GLU A 620 -9.10 24.39 24.16
CA GLU A 620 -7.92 24.58 25.01
C GLU A 620 -7.42 23.22 25.47
N VAL A 621 -6.13 22.97 25.27
CA VAL A 621 -5.43 21.85 25.89
C VAL A 621 -4.73 22.40 27.13
N PRO A 622 -5.31 22.23 28.33
CA PRO A 622 -4.76 22.78 29.56
C PRO A 622 -3.48 22.06 29.98
N VAL A 623 -2.79 22.64 30.95
CA VAL A 623 -1.70 21.96 31.67
C VAL A 623 -2.28 20.73 32.41
N LEU A 624 -1.46 19.69 32.52
CA LEU A 624 -1.89 18.41 33.09
C LEU A 624 -2.13 18.49 34.59
N ASP A 625 -3.30 18.04 35.03
CA ASP A 625 -3.63 17.84 36.45
C ASP A 625 -2.83 16.69 37.07
N ARG A 626 -2.74 16.65 38.39
CA ARG A 626 -2.11 15.53 39.14
C ARG A 626 -2.62 14.16 38.69
N ALA A 627 -3.94 14.03 38.49
CA ALA A 627 -4.56 12.79 38.04
C ALA A 627 -4.10 12.42 36.61
N ALA A 628 -4.07 13.39 35.69
CA ALA A 628 -3.62 13.19 34.32
C ALA A 628 -2.13 12.81 34.26
N ARG A 629 -1.27 13.47 35.04
CA ARG A 629 0.18 13.14 35.12
C ARG A 629 0.40 11.72 35.61
N LEU A 630 -0.36 11.26 36.60
CA LEU A 630 -0.28 9.90 37.11
C LEU A 630 -0.68 8.86 36.05
N GLU A 631 -1.71 9.12 35.26
CA GLU A 631 -2.11 8.24 34.16
C GLU A 631 -1.05 8.19 33.06
N ILE A 632 -0.53 9.35 32.65
CA ILE A 632 0.53 9.45 31.64
C ILE A 632 1.79 8.70 32.09
N LEU A 633 2.20 8.85 33.36
CA LEU A 633 3.31 8.09 33.93
C LEU A 633 3.05 6.58 33.89
N LYS A 634 1.84 6.12 34.24
CA LYS A 634 1.49 4.69 34.13
C LYS A 634 1.61 4.17 32.70
N ILE A 635 1.18 4.95 31.71
CA ILE A 635 1.25 4.58 30.29
C ILE A 635 2.70 4.42 29.84
N HIS A 636 3.56 5.41 30.11
CA HIS A 636 4.96 5.37 29.69
C HIS A 636 5.76 4.29 30.39
N VAL A 637 5.45 4.01 31.65
CA VAL A 637 6.19 3.05 32.45
C VAL A 637 5.71 1.60 32.24
N ARG A 638 4.55 1.38 31.60
CA ARG A 638 3.99 0.04 31.29
C ARG A 638 4.96 -0.89 30.54
N LYS A 639 5.84 -0.32 29.70
CA LYS A 639 6.83 -1.09 28.91
C LYS A 639 8.19 -1.24 29.61
N MET A 640 8.39 -0.62 30.78
CA MET A 640 9.66 -0.60 31.48
C MET A 640 9.70 -1.64 32.61
N PRO A 641 10.83 -2.34 32.81
CA PRO A 641 11.00 -3.23 33.95
C PRO A 641 11.18 -2.42 35.24
N LEU A 642 10.10 -2.29 36.02
CA LEU A 642 10.11 -1.62 37.31
C LEU A 642 10.35 -2.59 38.47
N GLU A 643 10.89 -2.06 39.57
CA GLU A 643 10.92 -2.74 40.85
C GLU A 643 9.78 -2.28 41.79
N LYS A 644 9.98 -1.19 42.54
CA LYS A 644 8.98 -0.53 43.40
C LYS A 644 9.16 0.98 43.27
N VAL A 645 8.35 1.59 42.41
CA VAL A 645 8.36 3.03 42.16
C VAL A 645 7.03 3.60 42.63
N ASP A 646 7.07 4.65 43.45
CA ASP A 646 5.87 5.36 43.85
C ASP A 646 5.49 6.41 42.79
N LEU A 647 4.61 6.00 41.88
CA LEU A 647 4.08 6.86 40.83
C LEU A 647 3.21 8.00 41.38
N LYS A 648 2.65 7.87 42.59
CA LYS A 648 1.84 8.93 43.21
C LYS A 648 2.73 10.07 43.69
N GLY A 649 3.81 9.75 44.41
CA GLY A 649 4.80 10.74 44.83
C GLY A 649 5.50 11.44 43.65
N LEU A 650 5.74 10.72 42.54
CA LEU A 650 6.28 11.34 41.32
C LEU A 650 5.29 12.29 40.64
N ALA A 651 3.98 11.98 40.65
CA ALA A 651 2.96 12.88 40.11
C ALA A 651 2.84 14.19 40.91
N ASP A 652 3.14 14.15 42.21
CA ASP A 652 3.21 15.32 43.09
C ASP A 652 4.45 16.17 42.81
N ALA A 653 5.60 15.53 42.61
CA ALA A 653 6.87 16.22 42.35
C ALA A 653 6.99 16.81 40.93
N THR A 654 6.11 16.44 40.00
CA THR A 654 6.15 16.84 38.57
C THR A 654 5.14 17.94 38.23
N GLU A 655 4.91 18.88 39.14
CA GLU A 655 4.07 20.03 38.85
C GLU A 655 4.67 20.89 37.72
N GLY A 656 3.85 21.26 36.74
CA GLY A 656 4.30 22.02 35.56
C GLY A 656 4.96 21.21 34.44
N PHE A 657 5.06 19.88 34.60
CA PHE A 657 5.56 19.00 33.52
C PHE A 657 4.46 18.75 32.48
N THR A 658 4.85 18.80 31.21
CA THR A 658 4.01 18.42 30.08
C THR A 658 4.06 16.91 29.82
N GLY A 659 3.19 16.39 28.93
CA GLY A 659 3.22 14.98 28.55
C GLY A 659 4.57 14.57 27.94
N ALA A 660 5.16 15.45 27.13
CA ALA A 660 6.51 15.26 26.59
C ALA A 660 7.59 15.25 27.69
N ASP A 661 7.46 16.11 28.70
CA ASP A 661 8.42 16.15 29.81
C ASP A 661 8.33 14.89 30.69
N LEU A 662 7.13 14.36 30.93
CA LEU A 662 6.94 13.09 31.66
C LEU A 662 7.50 11.89 30.88
N GLN A 663 7.36 11.91 29.55
CA GLN A 663 8.00 10.92 28.68
C GLN A 663 9.53 11.02 28.77
N ASN A 664 10.08 12.24 28.71
CA ASN A 664 11.52 12.48 28.85
C ASN A 664 12.03 12.08 30.24
N LEU A 665 11.29 12.36 31.30
CA LEU A 665 11.63 11.92 32.67
C LEU A 665 11.74 10.41 32.76
N SER A 666 10.76 9.69 32.20
CA SER A 666 10.76 8.22 32.16
C SER A 666 11.94 7.67 31.34
N ARG A 667 12.25 8.33 30.20
CA ARG A 667 13.39 7.97 29.35
C ARG A 667 14.72 8.21 30.06
N GLU A 668 14.91 9.35 30.71
CA GLU A 668 16.14 9.67 31.45
C GLU A 668 16.33 8.73 32.65
N ALA A 669 15.26 8.40 33.38
CA ALA A 669 15.33 7.40 34.45
C ALA A 669 15.80 6.03 33.92
N ALA A 670 15.30 5.60 32.76
CA ALA A 670 15.77 4.38 32.10
C ALA A 670 17.23 4.48 31.62
N MET A 671 17.64 5.62 31.06
CA MET A 671 19.04 5.84 30.64
C MET A 671 20.01 5.84 31.81
N ILE A 672 19.63 6.41 32.96
CA ILE A 672 20.43 6.37 34.20
C ILE A 672 20.53 4.93 34.70
N ALA A 673 19.43 4.17 34.70
CA ALA A 673 19.45 2.76 35.07
C ALA A 673 20.38 1.93 34.15
N ILE A 674 20.37 2.21 32.84
CA ILE A 674 21.28 1.57 31.87
C ILE A 674 22.74 1.94 32.16
N ARG A 675 23.05 3.22 32.44
CA ARG A 675 24.41 3.67 32.79
C ARG A 675 24.94 3.02 34.07
N GLU A 676 24.05 2.74 35.03
CA GLU A 676 24.36 2.04 36.27
C GLU A 676 24.33 0.50 36.12
N CYS A 677 24.13 -0.01 34.88
CA CYS A 677 24.00 -1.44 34.58
C CYS A 677 22.90 -2.15 35.39
N ALA A 678 21.87 -1.41 35.82
CA ALA A 678 20.74 -1.95 36.58
C ALA A 678 19.76 -2.67 35.64
N LYS A 679 19.28 -3.86 36.06
CA LYS A 679 18.27 -4.63 35.30
C LYS A 679 16.85 -4.07 35.43
N LYS A 680 16.59 -3.20 36.40
CA LYS A 680 15.28 -2.60 36.70
C LYS A 680 15.44 -1.12 37.06
N VAL A 681 14.42 -0.33 36.75
CA VAL A 681 14.36 1.09 37.11
C VAL A 681 13.82 1.23 38.55
N SER A 682 14.55 1.96 39.38
CA SER A 682 14.26 2.20 40.79
C SER A 682 13.83 3.65 41.05
N GLN A 683 13.29 3.93 42.24
CA GLN A 683 12.90 5.29 42.65
C GLN A 683 14.08 6.28 42.59
N LEU A 684 15.28 5.83 42.94
CA LEU A 684 16.51 6.64 42.91
C LEU A 684 16.86 7.15 41.51
N HIS A 685 16.53 6.36 40.47
CA HIS A 685 16.75 6.76 39.07
C HIS A 685 15.81 7.88 38.66
N PHE A 686 14.55 7.82 39.10
CA PHE A 686 13.58 8.91 38.88
C PHE A 686 13.94 10.18 39.64
N GLU A 687 14.46 10.08 40.87
CA GLU A 687 14.94 11.24 41.63
C GLU A 687 16.14 11.92 40.98
N LYS A 688 17.06 11.15 40.40
CA LYS A 688 18.18 11.69 39.61
C LYS A 688 17.68 12.32 38.31
N ALA A 689 16.71 11.70 37.64
CA ALA A 689 16.10 12.24 36.42
C ALA A 689 15.33 13.54 36.69
N LEU A 690 14.64 13.67 37.83
CA LEU A 690 13.96 14.90 38.25
C LEU A 690 14.90 16.09 38.40
N LYS A 691 16.17 15.86 38.76
CA LYS A 691 17.19 16.92 38.83
C LYS A 691 17.70 17.34 37.45
N ALA A 692 17.57 16.49 36.44
CA ALA A 692 18.07 16.72 35.10
C ALA A 692 17.02 17.33 34.16
N VAL A 693 15.74 16.98 34.34
CA VAL A 693 14.65 17.44 33.47
C VAL A 693 14.06 18.76 34.00
N ILE A 694 14.06 19.78 33.15
CA ILE A 694 13.49 21.10 33.45
C ILE A 694 12.01 21.10 33.01
N PRO A 695 11.08 21.64 33.82
CA PRO A 695 9.68 21.79 33.40
C PRO A 695 9.55 22.62 32.12
N GLY A 696 8.79 22.12 31.15
CA GLY A 696 8.59 22.81 29.86
C GLY A 696 7.64 24.01 29.93
N VAL A 697 6.74 24.07 30.92
CA VAL A 697 5.76 25.16 31.06
C VAL A 697 6.35 26.33 31.84
N LYS A 698 6.46 27.51 31.21
CA LYS A 698 6.81 28.75 31.91
C LYS A 698 5.55 29.44 32.44
N LYS A 699 5.69 30.21 33.53
CA LYS A 699 4.59 31.04 34.08
C LYS A 699 4.06 32.04 33.06
N GLU A 700 4.94 32.57 32.20
CA GLU A 700 4.60 33.48 31.10
C GLU A 700 3.66 32.84 30.06
N ASP A 701 3.81 31.54 29.79
CA ASP A 701 2.96 30.82 28.83
C ASP A 701 1.52 30.68 29.36
N ILE A 702 1.38 30.46 30.67
CA ILE A 702 0.07 30.35 31.34
C ILE A 702 -0.64 31.71 31.34
N GLU A 703 0.05 32.80 31.68
CA GLU A 703 -0.54 34.15 31.68
C GLU A 703 -0.95 34.62 30.28
N SER A 704 -0.14 34.27 29.26
CA SER A 704 -0.45 34.55 27.85
C SER A 704 -1.71 33.82 27.39
N MET A 705 -1.93 32.60 27.88
CA MET A 705 -3.12 31.78 27.59
C MET A 705 -4.37 32.29 28.27
N GLU A 706 -4.27 32.72 29.53
CA GLU A 706 -5.40 33.33 30.24
C GLU A 706 -5.87 34.62 29.55
N LYS A 707 -4.93 35.45 29.07
CA LYS A 707 -5.23 36.64 28.28
C LYS A 707 -5.93 36.29 26.97
N PHE A 708 -5.45 35.28 26.24
CA PHE A 708 -6.09 34.84 25.00
C PHE A 708 -7.49 34.25 25.25
N ARG A 709 -7.65 33.43 26.30
CA ARG A 709 -8.95 32.89 26.70
C ARG A 709 -9.96 33.99 27.02
N GLY A 710 -9.53 35.04 27.72
CA GLY A 710 -10.33 36.24 27.96
C GLY A 710 -10.74 36.95 26.66
N ALA A 711 -9.82 37.09 25.70
CA ALA A 711 -10.10 37.68 24.39
C ALA A 711 -11.08 36.83 23.55
N VAL A 712 -10.95 35.51 23.59
CA VAL A 712 -11.86 34.58 22.90
C VAL A 712 -13.26 34.64 23.51
N GLN A 713 -13.39 34.64 24.84
CA GLN A 713 -14.68 34.79 25.52
C GLN A 713 -15.34 36.15 25.22
N ALA A 714 -14.55 37.20 24.97
CA ALA A 714 -15.06 38.49 24.52
C ALA A 714 -15.48 38.52 23.04
N MET A 715 -14.98 37.62 22.18
CA MET A 715 -15.44 37.48 20.79
C MET A 715 -16.76 36.69 20.64
N TYR A 716 -17.05 35.77 21.57
CA TYR A 716 -18.31 35.00 21.58
C TYR A 716 -19.45 35.68 22.37
N ARG A 717 -19.18 36.78 23.07
CA ARG A 717 -20.19 37.68 23.65
C ARG A 717 -20.52 38.77 22.64
#